data_AF-A0A443RF75-F1
#
_entry.id   AF-A0A443RF75-F1
#
_cell.length_a   1.000
_cell.length_b   1.000
_cell.length_c   1.000
_cell.angle_alpha   90.00
_cell.angle_beta   90.00
_cell.angle_gamma   90.00
#
_symmetry.space_group_name_H-M   'P 1'
#
loop_
_entity.id
_entity.type
_entity.pdbx_description
1 polymer ?
#
loop_
_entity_poly.entity_id
_entity_poly.type
_entity_poly.pdbx_seq_one_letter_code
_entity_poly.pdbx_strand_id
1 'polypeptide(L)'
;MDVRSEDVFEEKANVEQSAIEGDSASGRLCSVVNAAAFDDVSLLECNTNECGMNQHQILTTQEAKSPSNESRSSSSQEMFSMGSTPLGTPISVSLENLNKLDDKFATNAAITKISNGLNLNLKVIEERYEQKLCGLQREKNELSNEIEALRTKLQKQEEEFSLTVNEVKSQSNVRLERAIKQAESSRKDLESMVVKYAKSEKEVIILKKNKEELEKKLRDSLKDKESLQIRIKGLSTDKSSLMSSLDKKLADCAVLQKEIEKMKDEVKDRDSKWKHCQIKLKEEYDSHASTRHKLDCALKRIEDLKAENEQLRSEVYEHKVERVNNECNNDTSSELGSEASSTEPPESETALKKFAEYEKENHALTVKVQSLERERLDHEVTVSKLKETLNELRSEIMDYNQKLSNLEEVKVSLDREKEINSAMQKELNRLKEANTELLSEMEICRHKEGELLEFTERLTAKTVNLQSEHNILEQKCATLQDEVNRYAKKSKEEEEECEKLRKELISAQEKYQNEVNLLARKVAEKTKLIEDLRSRVDEVENENKVMKKRHINSVKELNKELLLMKKRVEGYESHGQQNSESVSMGSRTSSSTSLEASVQQPNGSPPNNTVAAIQQEIGIIPKAFELVADTLPQLDKQMLIYKFIKLQKTLAKRQEKIDFLEEHNHQLLEEMKKKTKLIQYYILREETGALTTNKMDENKKQLSKKGAGIMASLYSSTQSDASMTVDLLLEINKKLQAVLEDTLLKNITLKENINTLGDEIARLTSSQCQCNKSYSMS
;
A
#
# COMPACT_ATOMS: atom_id res chain seq x y z
N MET A 1 57.94 -55.65 -26.34
CA MET A 1 59.20 -55.61 -25.58
C MET A 1 58.98 -54.64 -24.43
N ASP A 2 59.11 -55.16 -23.21
CA ASP A 2 59.92 -54.62 -22.10
C ASP A 2 59.79 -53.16 -21.63
N VAL A 3 59.81 -52.83 -20.32
CA VAL A 3 59.44 -53.58 -19.10
C VAL A 3 59.45 -52.62 -17.88
N ARG A 4 58.44 -52.69 -16.97
CA ARG A 4 58.48 -52.25 -15.55
C ARG A 4 58.80 -50.75 -15.24
N SER A 5 58.67 -50.21 -14.01
CA SER A 5 58.18 -50.70 -12.70
C SER A 5 57.74 -49.53 -11.79
N GLU A 6 57.00 -49.82 -10.70
CA GLU A 6 57.02 -49.16 -9.36
C GLU A 6 56.71 -47.63 -9.20
N ASP A 7 56.15 -47.12 -8.10
CA ASP A 7 55.22 -47.72 -7.12
C ASP A 7 54.47 -46.64 -6.26
N VAL A 8 53.26 -47.00 -5.81
CA VAL A 8 52.60 -46.79 -4.49
C VAL A 8 53.02 -45.62 -3.55
N PHE A 9 52.05 -44.90 -2.96
CA PHE A 9 51.87 -44.72 -1.47
C PHE A 9 50.54 -44.02 -1.06
N GLU A 10 49.80 -44.63 -0.11
CA GLU A 10 48.83 -44.11 0.92
C GLU A 10 47.81 -42.97 0.61
N GLU A 11 46.50 -42.98 0.97
CA GLU A 11 45.62 -43.82 1.84
C GLU A 11 45.99 -43.93 3.34
N LYS A 12 45.18 -43.60 4.35
CA LYS A 12 43.71 -43.37 4.50
C LYS A 12 43.44 -42.02 5.26
N ALA A 13 42.38 -41.68 6.02
CA ALA A 13 41.18 -42.35 6.57
C ALA A 13 40.05 -41.34 6.91
N ASN A 14 38.87 -41.82 7.37
CA ASN A 14 37.71 -41.02 7.80
C ASN A 14 36.81 -41.87 8.76
N VAL A 15 35.93 -41.24 9.55
CA VAL A 15 34.94 -41.85 10.49
C VAL A 15 35.66 -42.46 11.75
N GLU A 16 35.17 -42.48 13.01
CA GLU A 16 33.80 -42.73 13.51
C GLU A 16 33.50 -42.28 14.99
N GLN A 17 32.23 -41.92 15.27
CA GLN A 17 31.41 -41.99 16.53
C GLN A 17 31.77 -41.37 17.91
N SER A 18 30.68 -41.09 18.67
CA SER A 18 30.52 -40.78 20.13
C SER A 18 31.16 -39.50 20.70
N ALA A 19 30.54 -38.61 21.49
CA ALA A 19 29.36 -38.56 22.40
C ALA A 19 29.65 -38.77 23.90
N ILE A 20 28.82 -38.11 24.75
CA ILE A 20 28.69 -38.13 26.24
C ILE A 20 29.34 -36.95 27.01
N GLU A 21 28.54 -36.36 27.92
CA GLU A 21 28.85 -35.37 28.99
C GLU A 21 29.52 -34.04 28.56
N GLY A 22 29.46 -32.90 29.28
CA GLY A 22 29.17 -32.58 30.70
C GLY A 22 30.39 -31.81 31.27
N ASP A 23 30.29 -30.75 32.09
CA ASP A 23 29.16 -30.12 32.79
C ASP A 23 29.56 -28.67 33.25
N SER A 24 28.55 -27.85 33.61
CA SER A 24 28.57 -26.77 34.61
C SER A 24 29.43 -25.48 34.53
N ALA A 25 28.87 -24.45 35.21
CA ALA A 25 29.44 -23.20 35.75
C ALA A 25 29.98 -22.12 34.77
N SER A 26 29.62 -20.82 34.81
CA SER A 26 28.98 -19.87 35.76
C SER A 26 29.95 -18.84 36.41
N GLY A 27 29.83 -17.58 35.99
CA GLY A 27 30.47 -16.37 36.52
C GLY A 27 30.30 -15.25 35.48
N ARG A 28 29.71 -14.05 35.71
CA ARG A 28 29.84 -13.06 36.81
C ARG A 28 31.29 -12.55 36.95
N LEU A 29 31.57 -11.24 37.01
CA LEU A 29 30.69 -10.05 37.14
C LEU A 29 31.46 -8.77 36.75
N CYS A 30 30.76 -7.72 36.27
CA CYS A 30 31.20 -6.31 36.27
C CYS A 30 32.52 -5.94 35.53
N SER A 31 32.92 -4.67 35.40
CA SER A 31 32.17 -3.42 35.09
C SER A 31 33.19 -2.30 34.88
N VAL A 32 33.03 -1.47 33.83
CA VAL A 32 33.77 -0.19 33.73
C VAL A 32 32.78 0.91 33.35
N VAL A 33 32.67 1.91 34.21
CA VAL A 33 31.97 3.17 33.95
C VAL A 33 32.89 4.07 33.13
N ASN A 34 32.34 4.82 32.18
CA ASN A 34 32.93 6.11 31.85
C ASN A 34 31.83 7.10 31.46
N ALA A 35 31.94 8.31 31.99
CA ALA A 35 31.01 9.40 31.74
C ALA A 35 31.79 10.66 31.39
N ALA A 36 31.35 11.36 30.35
CA ALA A 36 31.80 12.70 30.00
C ALA A 36 30.57 13.45 29.48
N ALA A 37 30.36 14.66 30.00
CA ALA A 37 29.24 15.53 29.61
C ALA A 37 29.69 16.52 28.52
N PHE A 38 28.71 17.15 27.86
CA PHE A 38 28.78 18.58 27.58
C PHE A 38 27.36 19.14 27.50
N ASP A 39 27.17 20.34 28.03
CA ASP A 39 25.92 21.10 27.98
C ASP A 39 25.71 21.76 26.61
N ASP A 40 24.47 22.15 26.30
CA ASP A 40 24.22 23.57 26.00
C ASP A 40 22.75 23.97 26.27
N VAL A 41 22.50 25.27 26.38
CA VAL A 41 21.25 25.88 26.87
C VAL A 41 20.52 26.66 25.78
N SER A 42 19.18 26.63 25.77
CA SER A 42 18.36 27.74 25.26
C SER A 42 16.96 27.77 25.86
N LEU A 43 16.53 28.98 26.25
CA LEU A 43 15.20 29.24 26.80
C LEU A 43 14.12 29.30 25.72
N LEU A 44 12.86 29.15 26.16
CA LEU A 44 11.77 29.97 25.61
C LEU A 44 10.72 30.23 26.70
N GLU A 45 10.58 31.50 27.11
CA GLU A 45 9.56 31.95 28.07
C GLU A 45 8.22 32.19 27.37
N CYS A 46 7.12 32.00 28.09
CA CYS A 46 5.85 32.71 27.85
C CYS A 46 5.11 32.88 29.18
N ASN A 47 4.92 34.14 29.60
CA ASN A 47 4.18 34.53 30.81
C ASN A 47 2.71 34.84 30.48
N THR A 48 1.79 34.38 31.35
CA THR A 48 0.59 35.09 31.89
C THR A 48 -0.18 34.09 32.76
N ASN A 49 -0.25 34.21 34.09
CA ASN A 49 -0.97 35.20 34.91
C ASN A 49 -2.50 35.12 34.87
N GLU A 50 -3.09 34.32 35.77
CA GLU A 50 -4.09 34.72 36.79
C GLU A 50 -4.28 33.49 37.73
N CYS A 51 -4.02 33.60 39.04
CA CYS A 51 -4.88 34.15 40.11
C CYS A 51 -6.19 33.34 40.34
N GLY A 52 -6.41 32.68 41.48
CA GLY A 52 -5.54 32.50 42.64
C GLY A 52 -6.18 31.72 43.80
N MET A 53 -5.33 31.29 44.75
CA MET A 53 -5.61 30.85 46.14
C MET A 53 -6.89 30.04 46.45
N ASN A 54 -6.71 28.81 46.94
CA ASN A 54 -6.54 28.68 48.39
C ASN A 54 -5.76 27.42 48.83
N GLN A 55 -5.24 27.45 50.05
CA GLN A 55 -4.41 26.39 50.64
C GLN A 55 -5.27 25.38 51.43
N HIS A 56 -4.84 24.11 51.45
CA HIS A 56 -4.44 23.50 52.73
C HIS A 56 -3.58 22.25 52.53
N GLN A 57 -2.47 22.17 53.26
CA GLN A 57 -1.72 20.93 53.47
C GLN A 57 -2.38 20.13 54.60
N ILE A 58 -2.48 18.82 54.44
CA ILE A 58 -2.43 17.85 55.55
C ILE A 58 -1.46 16.73 55.13
N LEU A 59 -0.63 16.28 56.07
CA LEU A 59 0.46 15.34 55.83
C LEU A 59 0.01 13.88 55.86
N THR A 60 0.70 13.05 55.08
CA THR A 60 0.57 11.60 55.06
C THR A 60 1.27 10.96 56.27
N THR A 61 0.59 10.08 57.01
CA THR A 61 1.24 9.19 57.97
C THR A 61 0.69 7.77 57.83
N GLN A 62 1.59 6.79 57.93
CA GLN A 62 1.40 5.39 57.52
C GLN A 62 0.49 4.59 58.47
N GLU A 63 -0.26 3.63 57.92
CA GLU A 63 -0.81 2.52 58.70
C GLU A 63 0.28 1.47 59.00
N ALA A 64 0.31 0.95 60.23
CA ALA A 64 1.17 -0.17 60.60
C ALA A 64 0.49 -1.10 61.62
N LYS A 65 0.08 -2.29 61.13
CA LYS A 65 -0.08 -3.57 61.83
C LYS A 65 -0.50 -3.57 63.32
N SER A 66 -1.68 -4.12 63.58
CA SER A 66 -1.98 -4.86 64.82
C SER A 66 -0.92 -5.95 65.07
N PRO A 67 -0.62 -6.29 66.34
CA PRO A 67 -1.44 -7.32 67.00
C PRO A 67 -1.69 -7.06 68.50
N SER A 68 -2.66 -7.78 69.07
CA SER A 68 -2.85 -7.87 70.52
C SER A 68 -3.49 -9.21 70.89
N ASN A 69 -2.90 -9.95 71.83
CA ASN A 69 -3.49 -11.14 72.42
C ASN A 69 -3.30 -11.15 73.94
N GLU A 70 -4.36 -11.52 74.67
CA GLU A 70 -4.37 -12.02 76.05
C GLU A 70 -3.63 -11.28 77.21
N SER A 71 -4.44 -10.59 78.02
CA SER A 71 -4.79 -11.01 79.41
C SER A 71 -4.39 -10.17 80.65
N ARG A 72 -5.27 -10.27 81.66
CA ARG A 72 -5.08 -10.14 83.13
C ARG A 72 -4.82 -8.78 83.83
N SER A 73 -5.93 -8.30 84.41
CA SER A 73 -6.14 -7.97 85.84
C SER A 73 -5.53 -6.73 86.54
N SER A 74 -6.45 -6.06 87.26
CA SER A 74 -6.32 -5.46 88.61
C SER A 74 -5.52 -4.17 88.85
N SER A 75 -6.28 -3.09 89.12
CA SER A 75 -6.32 -2.34 90.41
C SER A 75 -6.01 -0.84 90.40
N SER A 76 -6.74 -0.14 91.27
CA SER A 76 -6.38 1.08 92.03
C SER A 76 -6.59 2.50 91.44
N GLN A 77 -7.42 3.25 92.18
CA GLN A 77 -7.21 4.66 92.63
C GLN A 77 -7.38 5.83 91.62
N GLU A 78 -7.96 6.99 92.00
CA GLU A 78 -8.82 7.35 93.15
C GLU A 78 -9.45 8.76 92.95
N MET A 79 -10.55 9.09 93.66
CA MET A 79 -10.66 10.22 94.63
C MET A 79 -12.09 10.76 94.86
N PHE A 80 -12.30 11.28 96.08
CA PHE A 80 -13.39 12.16 96.58
C PHE A 80 -14.81 11.57 96.78
N SER A 81 -15.55 11.88 97.86
CA SER A 81 -15.15 12.39 99.20
C SER A 81 -16.32 12.32 100.22
N MET A 82 -16.04 11.93 101.48
CA MET A 82 -16.94 11.96 102.69
C MET A 82 -18.25 11.14 102.59
N GLY A 83 -18.87 10.56 103.64
CA GLY A 83 -18.79 10.71 105.11
C GLY A 83 -20.17 11.15 105.63
N SER A 84 -20.89 10.50 106.57
CA SER A 84 -20.46 9.74 107.76
C SER A 84 -21.52 8.74 108.31
N THR A 85 -21.14 7.93 109.31
CA THR A 85 -21.95 7.05 110.20
C THR A 85 -21.83 7.55 111.67
N PRO A 86 -22.18 6.84 112.78
CA PRO A 86 -23.09 5.70 113.09
C PRO A 86 -24.04 5.99 114.32
N LEU A 87 -24.37 4.96 115.14
CA LEU A 87 -25.12 4.87 116.43
C LEU A 87 -26.66 4.64 116.33
N GLY A 88 -27.27 3.77 117.16
CA GLY A 88 -26.69 2.84 118.15
C GLY A 88 -27.70 1.95 118.91
N THR A 89 -27.19 0.92 119.59
CA THR A 89 -27.86 -0.02 120.54
C THR A 89 -27.07 -0.04 121.86
N PRO A 90 -27.45 -0.79 122.92
CA PRO A 90 -28.77 -1.06 123.55
C PRO A 90 -28.72 -0.77 125.09
N ILE A 91 -29.74 -1.16 125.88
CA ILE A 91 -29.73 -1.52 127.36
C ILE A 91 -31.22 -1.76 127.78
N SER A 92 -31.69 -2.82 128.50
CA SER A 92 -31.29 -3.49 129.76
C SER A 92 -31.80 -2.75 131.03
N VAL A 93 -32.34 -3.32 132.14
CA VAL A 93 -32.77 -4.69 132.57
C VAL A 93 -33.67 -4.53 133.84
N SER A 94 -34.66 -5.42 134.07
CA SER A 94 -35.37 -5.77 135.36
C SER A 94 -35.96 -4.62 136.27
N LEU A 95 -36.87 -4.81 137.24
CA LEU A 95 -36.98 -5.85 138.29
C LEU A 95 -38.38 -5.89 139.00
N GLU A 96 -38.79 -7.10 139.38
CA GLU A 96 -39.68 -7.60 140.47
C GLU A 96 -40.85 -6.81 141.14
N ASN A 97 -41.96 -7.55 141.32
CA ASN A 97 -42.85 -7.72 142.50
C ASN A 97 -43.21 -6.54 143.44
N LEU A 98 -44.52 -6.34 143.68
CA LEU A 98 -45.13 -6.52 145.03
C LEU A 98 -46.68 -6.43 145.06
N ASN A 99 -47.27 -7.40 145.78
CA ASN A 99 -48.52 -7.40 146.57
C ASN A 99 -49.91 -6.92 146.05
N LYS A 100 -50.89 -7.71 146.52
CA LYS A 100 -52.33 -7.44 146.64
C LYS A 100 -52.59 -6.23 147.57
N LEU A 101 -53.62 -5.42 147.30
CA LEU A 101 -54.82 -5.27 148.16
C LEU A 101 -55.92 -4.42 147.48
N ASP A 102 -57.06 -4.28 148.17
CA ASP A 102 -58.27 -3.56 147.76
C ASP A 102 -58.20 -2.01 147.79
N ASP A 103 -59.33 -1.38 147.48
CA ASP A 103 -59.72 0.02 147.72
C ASP A 103 -59.07 1.15 146.90
N LYS A 104 -59.75 1.53 145.79
CA LYS A 104 -60.60 2.76 145.74
C LYS A 104 -61.27 2.97 144.37
N PHE A 105 -62.58 2.73 144.28
CA PHE A 105 -63.34 2.68 143.01
C PHE A 105 -63.66 4.05 142.35
N ALA A 106 -63.10 5.17 142.81
CA ALA A 106 -63.51 6.52 142.39
C ALA A 106 -62.63 7.18 141.30
N THR A 107 -61.35 6.83 141.20
CA THR A 107 -60.38 7.53 140.31
C THR A 107 -60.28 6.95 138.91
N ASN A 108 -60.49 5.64 138.75
CA ASN A 108 -60.28 4.94 137.47
C ASN A 108 -61.18 5.46 136.33
N ALA A 109 -62.45 5.81 136.60
CA ALA A 109 -63.38 6.23 135.55
C ALA A 109 -62.96 7.53 134.83
N ALA A 110 -62.27 8.44 135.53
CA ALA A 110 -61.70 9.65 134.93
C ALA A 110 -60.49 9.30 134.05
N ILE A 111 -59.62 8.42 134.55
CA ILE A 111 -58.44 7.92 133.83
C ILE A 111 -58.87 7.19 132.54
N THR A 112 -59.92 6.36 132.57
CA THR A 112 -60.44 5.68 131.37
C THR A 112 -60.96 6.66 130.32
N LYS A 113 -61.67 7.73 130.70
CA LYS A 113 -62.12 8.76 129.74
C LYS A 113 -60.96 9.54 129.12
N ILE A 114 -59.97 9.93 129.92
CA ILE A 114 -58.76 10.62 129.43
C ILE A 114 -57.95 9.70 128.51
N SER A 115 -57.76 8.44 128.92
CA SER A 115 -57.09 7.40 128.12
C SER A 115 -57.78 7.19 126.77
N ASN A 116 -59.11 7.02 126.74
CA ASN A 116 -59.85 6.85 125.50
C ASN A 116 -59.78 8.08 124.58
N GLY A 117 -59.79 9.30 125.14
CA GLY A 117 -59.60 10.53 124.37
C GLY A 117 -58.18 10.68 123.80
N LEU A 118 -57.16 10.32 124.57
CA LEU A 118 -55.77 10.27 124.10
C LEU A 118 -55.57 9.19 123.03
N ASN A 119 -56.18 8.02 123.19
CA ASN A 119 -56.11 6.91 122.24
C ASN A 119 -56.79 7.28 120.90
N LEU A 120 -57.95 7.94 120.94
CA LEU A 120 -58.62 8.44 119.73
C LEU A 120 -57.79 9.53 119.02
N ASN A 121 -57.19 10.45 119.78
CA ASN A 121 -56.28 11.46 119.22
C ASN A 121 -55.02 10.83 118.62
N LEU A 122 -54.43 9.84 119.28
CA LEU A 122 -53.29 9.07 118.78
C LEU A 122 -53.66 8.40 117.45
N LYS A 123 -54.80 7.72 117.38
CA LYS A 123 -55.28 7.08 116.15
C LYS A 123 -55.52 8.07 115.00
N VAL A 124 -56.08 9.25 115.27
CA VAL A 124 -56.24 10.30 114.25
C VAL A 124 -54.88 10.87 113.80
N ILE A 125 -53.86 10.85 114.66
CA ILE A 125 -52.48 11.21 114.32
C ILE A 125 -51.82 10.11 113.47
N GLU A 126 -52.01 8.83 113.85
CA GLU A 126 -51.55 7.65 113.09
C GLU A 126 -52.17 7.64 111.68
N GLU A 127 -53.50 7.74 111.55
CA GLU A 127 -54.20 7.80 110.26
C GLU A 127 -53.71 8.97 109.38
N ARG A 128 -53.35 10.13 109.98
CA ARG A 128 -52.73 11.25 109.25
C ARG A 128 -51.30 10.94 108.79
N TYR A 129 -50.50 10.26 109.61
CA TYR A 129 -49.15 9.84 109.23
C TYR A 129 -49.19 8.74 108.16
N GLU A 130 -50.09 7.76 108.25
CA GLU A 130 -50.35 6.75 107.22
C GLU A 130 -50.79 7.39 105.91
N GLN A 131 -51.75 8.32 105.92
CA GLN A 131 -52.15 9.07 104.73
C GLN A 131 -50.98 9.85 104.11
N LYS A 132 -50.12 10.47 104.93
CA LYS A 132 -48.92 11.18 104.45
C LYS A 132 -47.86 10.23 103.89
N LEU A 133 -47.65 9.07 104.51
CA LEU A 133 -46.75 8.02 104.00
C LEU A 133 -47.28 7.44 102.68
N CYS A 134 -48.59 7.17 102.56
CA CYS A 134 -49.21 6.76 101.31
C CYS A 134 -49.16 7.86 100.23
N GLY A 135 -49.19 9.13 100.60
CA GLY A 135 -48.95 10.26 99.69
C GLY A 135 -47.53 10.24 99.14
N LEU A 136 -46.52 10.28 100.04
CA LEU A 136 -45.11 10.24 99.69
C LEU A 136 -44.72 8.96 98.92
N GLN A 137 -45.35 7.82 99.20
CA GLN A 137 -45.11 6.57 98.47
C GLN A 137 -45.75 6.57 97.07
N ARG A 138 -46.86 7.28 96.85
CA ARG A 138 -47.39 7.52 95.49
C ARG A 138 -46.47 8.46 94.71
N GLU A 139 -46.12 9.61 95.29
CA GLU A 139 -45.19 10.58 94.71
C GLU A 139 -43.84 9.93 94.34
N LYS A 140 -43.28 9.11 95.24
CA LYS A 140 -42.07 8.30 94.97
C LYS A 140 -42.25 7.32 93.82
N ASN A 141 -43.40 6.63 93.72
CA ASN A 141 -43.67 5.70 92.63
C ASN A 141 -43.85 6.45 91.30
N GLU A 142 -44.54 7.60 91.31
CA GLU A 142 -44.76 8.46 90.15
C GLU A 142 -43.44 9.01 89.62
N LEU A 143 -42.57 9.55 90.49
CA LEU A 143 -41.21 9.98 90.14
C LEU A 143 -40.33 8.82 89.67
N SER A 144 -40.46 7.62 90.25
CA SER A 144 -39.73 6.43 89.80
C SER A 144 -40.14 6.03 88.38
N ASN A 145 -41.44 6.03 88.08
CA ASN A 145 -41.99 5.75 86.76
C ASN A 145 -41.58 6.82 85.74
N GLU A 146 -41.52 8.10 86.13
CA GLU A 146 -41.02 9.18 85.26
C GLU A 146 -39.53 9.02 84.96
N ILE A 147 -38.69 8.69 85.95
CA ILE A 147 -37.27 8.40 85.76
C ILE A 147 -37.06 7.22 84.79
N GLU A 148 -37.87 6.16 84.90
CA GLU A 148 -37.81 5.01 83.98
C GLU A 148 -38.30 5.38 82.56
N ALA A 149 -39.36 6.18 82.45
CA ALA A 149 -39.84 6.73 81.18
C ALA A 149 -38.84 7.69 80.52
N LEU A 150 -38.03 8.42 81.30
CA LEU A 150 -36.96 9.28 80.79
C LEU A 150 -35.72 8.46 80.37
N ARG A 151 -35.33 7.45 81.15
CA ARG A 151 -34.24 6.52 80.79
C ARG A 151 -34.53 5.76 79.48
N THR A 152 -35.74 5.23 79.33
CA THR A 152 -36.15 4.52 78.11
C THR A 152 -36.31 5.43 76.89
N LYS A 153 -36.58 6.72 77.08
CA LYS A 153 -36.50 7.73 76.00
C LYS A 153 -35.04 8.02 75.62
N LEU A 154 -34.17 8.23 76.61
CA LEU A 154 -32.75 8.49 76.38
C LEU A 154 -32.07 7.34 75.63
N GLN A 155 -32.27 6.09 76.07
CA GLN A 155 -31.73 4.91 75.41
C GLN A 155 -32.16 4.83 73.93
N LYS A 156 -33.44 5.10 73.62
CA LYS A 156 -33.92 5.12 72.23
C LYS A 156 -33.26 6.21 71.39
N GLN A 157 -33.04 7.39 71.97
CA GLN A 157 -32.30 8.46 71.29
C GLN A 157 -30.83 8.08 71.09
N GLU A 158 -30.18 7.41 72.04
CA GLU A 158 -28.82 6.88 71.89
C GLU A 158 -28.73 5.79 70.81
N GLU A 159 -29.74 4.92 70.71
CA GLU A 159 -29.87 3.92 69.64
C GLU A 159 -30.10 4.58 68.26
N GLU A 160 -30.98 5.57 68.16
CA GLU A 160 -31.23 6.35 66.94
C GLU A 160 -30.01 7.16 66.49
N PHE A 161 -29.28 7.78 67.43
CA PHE A 161 -28.02 8.47 67.15
C PHE A 161 -26.91 7.49 66.74
N SER A 162 -26.83 6.31 67.38
CA SER A 162 -25.88 5.25 66.98
C SER A 162 -26.16 4.76 65.56
N LEU A 163 -27.42 4.51 65.19
CA LEU A 163 -27.80 4.09 63.85
C LEU A 163 -27.47 5.17 62.80
N THR A 164 -27.84 6.43 63.05
CA THR A 164 -27.57 7.54 62.11
C THR A 164 -26.07 7.85 61.98
N VAL A 165 -25.27 7.77 63.05
CA VAL A 165 -23.81 7.89 62.98
C VAL A 165 -23.19 6.75 62.16
N ASN A 166 -23.66 5.51 62.34
CA ASN A 166 -23.19 4.37 61.55
C ASN A 166 -23.61 4.48 60.07
N GLU A 167 -24.81 4.99 59.77
CA GLU A 167 -25.23 5.24 58.39
C GLU A 167 -24.37 6.34 57.73
N VAL A 168 -24.19 7.49 58.39
CA VAL A 168 -23.36 8.59 57.89
C VAL A 168 -21.92 8.14 57.67
N LYS A 169 -21.36 7.33 58.58
CA LYS A 169 -20.03 6.72 58.44
C LYS A 169 -19.96 5.77 57.23
N SER A 170 -20.97 4.92 57.04
CA SER A 170 -21.07 4.02 55.88
C SER A 170 -21.17 4.80 54.56
N GLN A 171 -22.08 5.79 54.48
CA GLN A 171 -22.21 6.66 53.31
C GLN A 171 -20.92 7.43 53.02
N SER A 172 -20.21 7.91 54.05
CA SER A 172 -18.92 8.61 53.92
C SER A 172 -17.84 7.68 53.35
N ASN A 173 -17.71 6.47 53.89
CA ASN A 173 -16.77 5.46 53.37
C ASN A 173 -17.04 5.12 51.90
N VAL A 174 -18.32 4.92 51.52
CA VAL A 174 -18.71 4.64 50.12
C VAL A 174 -18.46 5.84 49.19
N ARG A 175 -18.51 7.08 49.70
CA ARG A 175 -18.09 8.28 48.94
C ARG A 175 -16.58 8.35 48.79
N LEU A 176 -15.83 8.08 49.86
CA LEU A 176 -14.36 8.07 49.89
C LEU A 176 -13.78 7.00 48.95
N GLU A 177 -14.28 5.77 49.00
CA GLU A 177 -13.89 4.70 48.08
C GLU A 177 -14.11 5.08 46.62
N ARG A 178 -15.27 5.70 46.29
CA ARG A 178 -15.57 6.15 44.93
C ARG A 178 -14.60 7.25 44.48
N ALA A 179 -14.26 8.19 45.36
CA ALA A 179 -13.28 9.23 45.07
C ALA A 179 -11.88 8.66 44.85
N ILE A 180 -11.45 7.69 45.68
CA ILE A 180 -10.15 6.99 45.51
C ILE A 180 -10.12 6.23 44.17
N LYS A 181 -11.15 5.43 43.87
CA LYS A 181 -11.26 4.67 42.61
C LYS A 181 -11.23 5.59 41.37
N GLN A 182 -11.88 6.77 41.45
CA GLN A 182 -11.85 7.78 40.40
C GLN A 182 -10.46 8.45 40.26
N ALA A 183 -9.78 8.73 41.37
CA ALA A 183 -8.42 9.27 41.34
C ALA A 183 -7.42 8.27 40.76
N GLU A 184 -7.56 6.97 41.09
CA GLU A 184 -6.76 5.90 40.50
C GLU A 184 -6.99 5.71 39.00
N SER A 185 -8.23 5.80 38.51
CA SER A 185 -8.50 5.71 37.07
C SER A 185 -7.88 6.89 36.34
N SER A 186 -8.10 8.11 36.82
CA SER A 186 -7.49 9.32 36.22
C SER A 186 -5.95 9.27 36.24
N ARG A 187 -5.33 8.67 37.28
CA ARG A 187 -3.88 8.47 37.32
C ARG A 187 -3.41 7.44 36.28
N LYS A 188 -4.11 6.30 36.15
CA LYS A 188 -3.83 5.28 35.13
C LYS A 188 -4.01 5.82 33.70
N ASP A 189 -4.99 6.69 33.47
CA ASP A 189 -5.22 7.34 32.19
C ASP A 189 -4.09 8.35 31.85
N LEU A 190 -3.62 9.11 32.84
CA LEU A 190 -2.45 9.99 32.70
C LEU A 190 -1.17 9.20 32.43
N GLU A 191 -0.89 8.15 33.21
CA GLU A 191 0.22 7.21 32.99
C GLU A 191 0.16 6.60 31.57
N SER A 192 -1.03 6.18 31.12
CA SER A 192 -1.28 5.68 29.76
C SER A 192 -1.03 6.74 28.69
N MET A 193 -1.44 7.99 28.92
CA MET A 193 -1.22 9.11 27.99
C MET A 193 0.26 9.44 27.84
N VAL A 194 1.02 9.49 28.94
CA VAL A 194 2.48 9.71 28.91
C VAL A 194 3.19 8.59 28.16
N VAL A 195 2.81 7.32 28.39
CA VAL A 195 3.38 6.17 27.64
C VAL A 195 3.03 6.22 26.15
N LYS A 196 1.82 6.66 25.77
CA LYS A 196 1.43 6.87 24.36
C LYS A 196 2.26 8.00 23.72
N TYR A 197 2.40 9.14 24.41
CA TYR A 197 3.18 10.28 23.94
C TYR A 197 4.66 9.94 23.73
N ALA A 198 5.28 9.24 24.68
CA ALA A 198 6.66 8.79 24.58
C ALA A 198 6.90 7.81 23.42
N LYS A 199 5.90 6.99 23.07
CA LYS A 199 5.94 6.12 21.88
C LYS A 199 5.84 6.94 20.59
N SER A 200 4.86 7.84 20.48
CA SER A 200 4.71 8.68 19.28
C SER A 200 5.90 9.60 19.05
N GLU A 201 6.51 10.17 20.10
CA GLU A 201 7.72 11.00 19.94
C GLU A 201 8.93 10.16 19.48
N LYS A 202 9.09 8.94 20.03
CA LYS A 202 10.11 7.99 19.54
C LYS A 202 9.89 7.64 18.06
N GLU A 203 8.65 7.40 17.65
CA GLU A 203 8.30 7.12 16.25
C GLU A 203 8.57 8.34 15.35
N VAL A 204 8.23 9.55 15.79
CA VAL A 204 8.56 10.82 15.10
C VAL A 204 10.08 11.00 14.95
N ILE A 205 10.88 10.69 15.97
CA ILE A 205 12.34 10.75 15.91
C ILE A 205 12.91 9.73 14.91
N ILE A 206 12.39 8.50 14.90
CA ILE A 206 12.77 7.46 13.91
C ILE A 206 12.41 7.91 12.49
N LEU A 207 11.21 8.47 12.29
CA LEU A 207 10.76 8.98 10.98
C LEU A 207 11.60 10.17 10.50
N LYS A 208 11.99 11.10 11.40
CA LYS A 208 12.93 12.19 11.10
C LYS A 208 14.28 11.65 10.62
N LYS A 209 14.88 10.72 11.38
CA LYS A 209 16.17 10.10 10.99
C LYS A 209 16.08 9.37 9.65
N ASN A 210 15.02 8.59 9.43
CA ASN A 210 14.82 7.86 8.17
C ASN A 210 14.64 8.83 6.99
N LYS A 211 13.93 9.95 7.19
CA LYS A 211 13.81 11.03 6.21
C LYS A 211 15.18 11.64 5.88
N GLU A 212 15.98 11.99 6.88
CA GLU A 212 17.33 12.57 6.69
C GLU A 212 18.26 11.63 5.91
N GLU A 213 18.18 10.33 6.17
CA GLU A 213 18.95 9.32 5.43
C GLU A 213 18.48 9.16 3.97
N LEU A 214 17.17 9.18 3.73
CA LEU A 214 16.59 9.16 2.38
C LEU A 214 16.93 10.45 1.60
N GLU A 215 16.89 11.61 2.25
CA GLU A 215 17.35 12.87 1.64
C GLU A 215 18.85 12.85 1.33
N LYS A 216 19.68 12.21 2.17
CA LYS A 216 21.10 12.02 1.86
C LYS A 216 21.26 11.15 0.61
N LYS A 217 20.60 9.98 0.56
CA LYS A 217 20.61 9.08 -0.59
C LYS A 217 20.12 9.78 -1.87
N LEU A 218 19.11 10.64 -1.78
CA LEU A 218 18.64 11.47 -2.89
C LEU A 218 19.70 12.49 -3.33
N ARG A 219 20.34 13.20 -2.40
CA ARG A 219 21.43 14.17 -2.72
C ARG A 219 22.63 13.50 -3.38
N ASP A 220 22.97 12.27 -2.97
CA ASP A 220 24.09 11.54 -3.56
C ASP A 220 23.72 11.00 -4.95
N SER A 221 22.52 10.41 -5.13
CA SER A 221 22.00 9.98 -6.44
C SER A 221 21.84 11.14 -7.45
N LEU A 222 21.56 12.37 -6.99
CA LEU A 222 21.56 13.55 -7.85
C LEU A 222 22.95 13.91 -8.38
N LYS A 223 24.02 13.75 -7.58
CA LYS A 223 25.41 13.93 -8.05
C LYS A 223 25.78 12.88 -9.10
N ASP A 224 25.34 11.64 -8.91
CA ASP A 224 25.58 10.56 -9.88
C ASP A 224 24.84 10.82 -11.20
N LYS A 225 23.60 11.33 -11.13
CA LYS A 225 22.87 11.82 -12.31
C LYS A 225 23.62 12.96 -13.02
N GLU A 226 24.16 13.92 -12.28
CA GLU A 226 24.94 15.03 -12.85
C GLU A 226 26.26 14.55 -13.48
N SER A 227 26.98 13.63 -12.85
CA SER A 227 28.23 13.07 -13.38
C SER A 227 27.99 12.23 -14.65
N LEU A 228 26.92 11.42 -14.67
CA LEU A 228 26.45 10.73 -15.87
C LEU A 228 26.03 11.71 -16.98
N GLN A 229 25.35 12.80 -16.64
CA GLN A 229 24.96 13.83 -17.61
C GLN A 229 26.18 14.57 -18.20
N ILE A 230 27.24 14.77 -17.41
CA ILE A 230 28.54 15.28 -17.90
C ILE A 230 29.18 14.25 -18.84
N ARG A 231 29.21 12.96 -18.48
CA ARG A 231 29.75 11.89 -19.32
C ARG A 231 29.01 11.75 -20.65
N ILE A 232 27.68 11.88 -20.64
CA ILE A 232 26.85 11.88 -21.86
C ILE A 232 27.18 13.09 -22.76
N LYS A 233 27.43 14.28 -22.19
CA LYS A 233 27.88 15.44 -22.96
C LYS A 233 29.24 15.20 -23.63
N GLY A 234 30.20 14.62 -22.90
CA GLY A 234 31.52 14.24 -23.44
C GLY A 234 31.41 13.24 -24.60
N LEU A 235 30.67 12.14 -24.42
CA LEU A 235 30.43 11.17 -25.48
C LEU A 235 29.69 11.77 -26.70
N SER A 236 28.87 12.80 -26.49
CA SER A 236 28.23 13.55 -27.58
C SER A 236 29.22 14.42 -28.35
N THR A 237 30.16 15.10 -27.67
CA THR A 237 31.24 15.84 -28.34
C THR A 237 32.20 14.90 -29.08
N ASP A 238 32.53 13.74 -28.50
CA ASP A 238 33.41 12.74 -29.11
C ASP A 238 32.76 12.09 -30.34
N LYS A 239 31.47 11.76 -30.27
CA LYS A 239 30.70 11.33 -31.44
C LYS A 239 30.73 12.37 -32.57
N SER A 240 30.66 13.65 -32.21
CA SER A 240 30.61 14.76 -33.17
C SER A 240 31.97 15.00 -33.85
N SER A 241 33.07 14.88 -33.11
CA SER A 241 34.44 14.98 -33.66
C SER A 241 34.80 13.74 -34.50
N LEU A 242 34.39 12.54 -34.09
CA LEU A 242 34.60 11.31 -34.85
C LEU A 242 33.83 11.32 -36.19
N MET A 243 32.59 11.83 -36.18
CA MET A 243 31.77 11.99 -37.39
C MET A 243 32.42 12.99 -38.37
N SER A 244 32.86 14.16 -37.90
CA SER A 244 33.59 15.13 -38.72
C SER A 244 34.91 14.59 -39.29
N SER A 245 35.61 13.73 -38.53
CA SER A 245 36.80 13.02 -39.00
C SER A 245 36.47 12.00 -40.10
N LEU A 246 35.36 11.26 -39.96
CA LEU A 246 34.86 10.32 -40.96
C LEU A 246 34.43 11.04 -42.25
N ASP A 247 33.68 12.14 -42.15
CA ASP A 247 33.27 12.97 -43.29
C ASP A 247 34.49 13.48 -44.07
N LYS A 248 35.53 13.94 -43.36
CA LYS A 248 36.80 14.33 -43.97
C LYS A 248 37.49 13.15 -44.66
N LYS A 249 37.47 11.94 -44.08
CA LYS A 249 38.06 10.75 -44.70
C LYS A 249 37.28 10.27 -45.92
N LEU A 250 35.95 10.40 -45.94
CA LEU A 250 35.13 10.15 -47.12
C LEU A 250 35.45 11.16 -48.24
N ALA A 251 35.70 12.43 -47.90
CA ALA A 251 36.16 13.43 -48.86
C ALA A 251 37.57 13.12 -49.41
N ASP A 252 38.53 12.76 -48.55
CA ASP A 252 39.87 12.32 -48.96
C ASP A 252 39.79 11.13 -49.94
N CYS A 253 38.98 10.11 -49.63
CA CYS A 253 38.76 8.95 -50.50
C CYS A 253 38.12 9.34 -51.84
N ALA A 254 37.15 10.25 -51.86
CA ALA A 254 36.52 10.74 -53.09
C ALA A 254 37.50 11.53 -53.99
N VAL A 255 38.51 12.18 -53.43
CA VAL A 255 39.61 12.80 -54.20
C VAL A 255 40.55 11.73 -54.76
N LEU A 256 41.01 10.79 -53.92
CA LEU A 256 41.88 9.69 -54.36
C LEU A 256 41.24 8.83 -55.46
N GLN A 257 39.93 8.60 -55.40
CA GLN A 257 39.22 7.84 -56.42
C GLN A 257 39.17 8.56 -57.78
N LYS A 258 39.06 9.91 -57.79
CA LYS A 258 39.19 10.71 -59.02
C LYS A 258 40.60 10.67 -59.59
N GLU A 259 41.62 10.70 -58.74
CA GLU A 259 43.02 10.54 -59.16
C GLU A 259 43.24 9.14 -59.80
N ILE A 260 42.64 8.09 -59.23
CA ILE A 260 42.67 6.73 -59.79
C ILE A 260 41.98 6.66 -61.16
N GLU A 261 40.85 7.33 -61.38
CA GLU A 261 40.20 7.34 -62.70
C GLU A 261 41.00 8.10 -63.75
N LYS A 262 41.53 9.28 -63.39
CA LYS A 262 42.48 10.03 -64.23
C LYS A 262 43.71 9.20 -64.61
N MET A 263 44.31 8.47 -63.66
CA MET A 263 45.46 7.60 -63.93
C MET A 263 45.09 6.39 -64.80
N LYS A 264 43.87 5.83 -64.67
CA LYS A 264 43.37 4.80 -65.59
C LYS A 264 43.24 5.35 -67.01
N ASP A 265 42.73 6.56 -67.18
CA ASP A 265 42.57 7.19 -68.50
C ASP A 265 43.93 7.53 -69.12
N GLU A 266 44.89 8.06 -68.34
CA GLU A 266 46.27 8.21 -68.79
C GLU A 266 46.92 6.88 -69.24
N VAL A 267 46.58 5.75 -68.60
CA VAL A 267 47.05 4.43 -69.00
C VAL A 267 46.39 3.95 -70.30
N LYS A 268 45.07 4.12 -70.47
CA LYS A 268 44.37 3.86 -71.75
C LYS A 268 44.97 4.68 -72.90
N ASP A 269 45.33 5.93 -72.62
CA ASP A 269 45.87 6.87 -73.59
C ASP A 269 47.30 6.46 -74.02
N ARG A 270 48.15 6.02 -73.06
CA ARG A 270 49.47 5.43 -73.34
C ARG A 270 49.38 4.09 -74.09
N ASP A 271 48.46 3.21 -73.71
CA ASP A 271 48.20 1.92 -74.39
C ASP A 271 47.72 2.12 -75.84
N SER A 272 46.82 3.08 -76.08
CA SER A 272 46.36 3.45 -77.42
C SER A 272 47.50 3.98 -78.30
N LYS A 273 48.37 4.84 -77.72
CA LYS A 273 49.58 5.34 -78.39
C LYS A 273 50.59 4.22 -78.69
N TRP A 274 50.80 3.30 -77.75
CA TRP A 274 51.67 2.14 -77.94
C TRP A 274 51.14 1.22 -79.05
N LYS A 275 49.85 0.89 -79.07
CA LYS A 275 49.20 0.12 -80.14
C LYS A 275 49.35 0.77 -81.51
N HIS A 276 49.19 2.10 -81.60
CA HIS A 276 49.40 2.83 -82.84
C HIS A 276 50.86 2.75 -83.34
N CYS A 277 51.84 2.86 -82.45
CA CYS A 277 53.25 2.66 -82.79
C CYS A 277 53.57 1.20 -83.16
N GLN A 278 52.93 0.22 -82.51
CA GLN A 278 53.09 -1.21 -82.82
C GLN A 278 52.54 -1.54 -84.23
N ILE A 279 51.38 -0.99 -84.59
CA ILE A 279 50.80 -1.13 -85.93
C ILE A 279 51.74 -0.52 -86.98
N LYS A 280 52.20 0.72 -86.79
CA LYS A 280 53.16 1.38 -87.69
C LYS A 280 54.47 0.61 -87.86
N LEU A 281 55.03 0.09 -86.77
CA LEU A 281 56.25 -0.73 -86.82
C LEU A 281 56.03 -2.01 -87.64
N LYS A 282 54.83 -2.59 -87.59
CA LYS A 282 54.45 -3.74 -88.42
C LYS A 282 54.26 -3.35 -89.89
N GLU A 283 53.61 -2.23 -90.17
CA GLU A 283 53.45 -1.69 -91.53
C GLU A 283 54.81 -1.45 -92.21
N GLU A 284 55.77 -0.86 -91.48
CA GLU A 284 57.15 -0.68 -91.95
C GLU A 284 57.90 -2.02 -92.10
N TYR A 285 57.68 -2.99 -91.20
CA TYR A 285 58.27 -4.33 -91.31
C TYR A 285 57.75 -5.09 -92.55
N ASP A 286 56.45 -5.09 -92.77
CA ASP A 286 55.80 -5.75 -93.92
C ASP A 286 56.19 -5.03 -95.24
N SER A 287 56.35 -3.70 -95.21
CA SER A 287 56.92 -2.90 -96.31
C SER A 287 58.37 -3.31 -96.62
N HIS A 288 59.25 -3.39 -95.61
CA HIS A 288 60.63 -3.81 -95.75
C HIS A 288 60.74 -5.29 -96.20
N ALA A 289 59.84 -6.16 -95.77
CA ALA A 289 59.77 -7.53 -96.27
C ALA A 289 59.42 -7.56 -97.77
N SER A 290 58.48 -6.71 -98.22
CA SER A 290 58.13 -6.57 -99.64
C SER A 290 59.28 -6.01 -100.49
N THR A 291 60.00 -4.98 -100.03
CA THR A 291 61.14 -4.42 -100.77
C THR A 291 62.33 -5.36 -100.82
N ARG A 292 62.63 -6.06 -99.70
CA ARG A 292 63.63 -7.13 -99.68
C ARG A 292 63.29 -8.27 -100.64
N HIS A 293 62.04 -8.75 -100.65
CA HIS A 293 61.64 -9.81 -101.58
C HIS A 293 61.79 -9.38 -103.06
N LYS A 294 61.45 -8.12 -103.39
CA LYS A 294 61.69 -7.55 -104.72
C LYS A 294 63.18 -7.49 -105.07
N LEU A 295 64.05 -7.15 -104.11
CA LEU A 295 65.50 -7.17 -104.27
C LEU A 295 66.02 -8.59 -104.51
N ASP A 296 65.58 -9.57 -103.72
CA ASP A 296 65.96 -10.98 -103.87
C ASP A 296 65.55 -11.52 -105.26
N CYS A 297 64.36 -11.17 -105.76
CA CYS A 297 63.94 -11.47 -107.13
C CYS A 297 64.79 -10.77 -108.21
N ALA A 298 65.17 -9.51 -108.00
CA ALA A 298 66.02 -8.77 -108.94
C ALA A 298 67.45 -9.31 -108.98
N LEU A 299 68.02 -9.66 -107.82
CA LEU A 299 69.31 -10.33 -107.70
C LEU A 299 69.29 -11.68 -108.43
N LYS A 300 68.23 -12.48 -108.24
CA LYS A 300 68.06 -13.73 -108.97
C LYS A 300 67.98 -13.53 -110.49
N ARG A 301 67.23 -12.53 -111.00
CA ARG A 301 67.22 -12.25 -112.45
C ARG A 301 68.56 -11.75 -112.97
N ILE A 302 69.38 -11.06 -112.16
CA ILE A 302 70.77 -10.72 -112.51
C ILE A 302 71.64 -11.98 -112.56
N GLU A 303 71.41 -12.96 -111.68
CA GLU A 303 72.10 -14.25 -111.69
C GLU A 303 71.69 -15.11 -112.90
N ASP A 304 70.40 -15.16 -113.23
CA ASP A 304 69.90 -15.76 -114.47
C ASP A 304 70.54 -15.09 -115.71
N LEU A 305 70.60 -13.75 -115.76
CA LEU A 305 71.24 -12.98 -116.85
C LEU A 305 72.76 -13.18 -116.93
N LYS A 306 73.42 -13.49 -115.81
CA LYS A 306 74.84 -13.87 -115.77
C LYS A 306 75.04 -15.29 -116.29
N ALA A 307 74.18 -16.24 -115.91
CA ALA A 307 74.21 -17.59 -116.47
C ALA A 307 73.93 -17.58 -117.97
N GLU A 308 72.97 -16.77 -118.43
CA GLU A 308 72.66 -16.49 -119.84
C GLU A 308 73.88 -15.87 -120.56
N ASN A 309 74.60 -14.93 -119.93
CA ASN A 309 75.86 -14.39 -120.47
C ASN A 309 77.01 -15.40 -120.50
N GLU A 310 77.15 -16.24 -119.47
CA GLU A 310 78.24 -17.22 -119.39
C GLU A 310 77.98 -18.41 -120.32
N GLN A 311 76.73 -18.80 -120.52
CA GLN A 311 76.33 -19.73 -121.57
C GLN A 311 76.63 -19.15 -122.96
N LEU A 312 76.24 -17.90 -123.24
CA LEU A 312 76.61 -17.23 -124.50
C LEU A 312 78.14 -17.09 -124.68
N ARG A 313 78.90 -16.92 -123.59
CA ARG A 313 80.38 -16.94 -123.61
C ARG A 313 80.92 -18.33 -123.90
N SER A 314 80.32 -19.38 -123.34
CA SER A 314 80.66 -20.78 -123.58
C SER A 314 80.37 -21.17 -125.03
N GLU A 315 79.19 -20.84 -125.55
CA GLU A 315 78.81 -21.02 -126.96
C GLU A 315 79.79 -20.27 -127.89
N VAL A 316 80.15 -19.01 -127.57
CA VAL A 316 81.18 -18.25 -128.31
C VAL A 316 82.59 -18.86 -128.16
N TYR A 317 82.89 -19.57 -127.06
CA TYR A 317 84.15 -20.28 -126.89
C TYR A 317 84.19 -21.58 -127.70
N GLU A 318 83.16 -22.42 -127.64
CA GLU A 318 83.06 -23.65 -128.45
C GLU A 318 83.14 -23.32 -129.95
N HIS A 319 82.38 -22.31 -130.41
CA HIS A 319 82.36 -21.85 -131.80
C HIS A 319 83.70 -21.23 -132.29
N LYS A 320 84.66 -21.06 -131.36
CA LYS A 320 86.03 -20.57 -131.57
C LYS A 320 87.09 -21.66 -131.37
N VAL A 321 86.85 -22.62 -130.48
CA VAL A 321 87.68 -23.81 -130.23
C VAL A 321 87.59 -24.81 -131.38
N GLU A 322 86.40 -25.03 -131.95
CA GLU A 322 86.22 -25.88 -133.16
C GLU A 322 86.91 -25.32 -134.43
N ARG A 323 87.61 -24.17 -134.35
CA ARG A 323 88.42 -23.62 -135.46
C ARG A 323 89.91 -23.45 -135.17
N VAL A 324 90.42 -23.95 -134.05
CA VAL A 324 91.88 -24.01 -133.78
C VAL A 324 92.25 -25.40 -133.25
N ASN A 325 92.40 -26.35 -134.18
CA ASN A 325 93.03 -27.63 -133.92
C ASN A 325 94.54 -27.52 -134.24
N ASN A 326 95.40 -27.90 -133.31
CA ASN A 326 96.67 -28.65 -133.49
C ASN A 326 97.69 -28.42 -132.34
N GLU A 327 98.22 -29.53 -131.82
CA GLU A 327 99.62 -29.75 -131.39
C GLU A 327 100.27 -28.84 -130.31
N CYS A 328 100.53 -29.40 -129.11
CA CYS A 328 101.85 -29.96 -128.75
C CYS A 328 101.79 -30.78 -127.44
N ASN A 329 102.86 -31.52 -127.09
CA ASN A 329 102.94 -32.49 -125.97
C ASN A 329 103.88 -32.04 -124.83
N ASN A 330 103.79 -32.74 -123.69
CA ASN A 330 104.78 -33.13 -122.65
C ASN A 330 106.01 -32.19 -122.37
N ASP A 331 106.41 -31.91 -121.13
CA ASP A 331 107.04 -32.82 -120.14
C ASP A 331 107.17 -32.08 -118.76
N THR A 332 107.09 -32.69 -117.57
CA THR A 332 108.00 -33.66 -116.87
C THR A 332 109.30 -33.05 -116.29
N SER A 333 109.46 -33.11 -114.96
CA SER A 333 110.64 -33.62 -114.18
C SER A 333 110.73 -33.03 -112.74
N SER A 334 110.99 -33.85 -111.71
CA SER A 334 112.28 -34.07 -110.97
C SER A 334 112.71 -32.90 -110.07
N GLU A 335 113.02 -33.00 -108.76
CA GLU A 335 113.65 -34.03 -107.88
C GLU A 335 115.20 -33.97 -107.83
N LEU A 336 115.78 -34.26 -106.64
CA LEU A 336 117.23 -34.34 -106.29
C LEU A 336 118.00 -32.99 -106.19
N GLY A 337 119.16 -32.87 -105.54
CA GLY A 337 119.84 -33.78 -104.60
C GLY A 337 121.37 -33.53 -104.46
N SER A 338 121.89 -33.64 -103.23
CA SER A 338 123.25 -34.13 -102.82
C SER A 338 124.60 -33.58 -103.38
N GLU A 339 125.59 -33.56 -102.47
CA GLU A 339 127.05 -33.85 -102.65
C GLU A 339 128.09 -32.79 -103.11
N ALA A 340 129.18 -32.73 -102.32
CA ALA A 340 130.65 -32.75 -102.60
C ALA A 340 131.27 -31.99 -103.81
N SER A 341 132.58 -31.65 -103.86
CA SER A 341 133.75 -32.08 -103.06
C SER A 341 134.93 -31.07 -103.06
N SER A 342 135.88 -31.27 -102.13
CA SER A 342 137.35 -31.03 -102.19
C SER A 342 138.00 -29.88 -103.01
N THR A 343 138.89 -29.11 -102.37
CA THR A 343 140.33 -29.05 -102.78
C THR A 343 141.24 -28.49 -101.66
N GLU A 344 142.52 -28.88 -101.68
CA GLU A 344 143.64 -28.32 -100.87
C GLU A 344 144.37 -27.20 -101.69
N PRO A 345 145.57 -26.67 -101.35
CA PRO A 345 146.46 -26.89 -100.19
C PRO A 345 146.94 -25.55 -99.52
N PRO A 346 148.21 -25.30 -99.15
CA PRO A 346 148.61 -25.42 -97.75
C PRO A 346 149.29 -24.16 -97.16
N GLU A 347 149.12 -23.88 -95.86
CA GLU A 347 150.11 -23.03 -95.18
C GLU A 347 150.33 -23.30 -93.68
N SER A 348 151.62 -23.46 -93.36
CA SER A 348 152.31 -23.64 -92.09
C SER A 348 151.61 -23.19 -90.79
N GLU A 349 151.53 -24.14 -89.83
CA GLU A 349 151.71 -24.00 -88.37
C GLU A 349 150.81 -23.05 -87.54
N THR A 350 150.19 -22.03 -88.14
CA THR A 350 149.27 -21.10 -87.48
C THR A 350 147.87 -21.69 -87.32
N ALA A 351 147.46 -22.57 -88.22
CA ALA A 351 146.15 -23.23 -88.20
C ALA A 351 145.95 -24.07 -86.92
N LEU A 352 146.95 -24.81 -86.47
CA LEU A 352 146.86 -25.65 -85.26
C LEU A 352 146.58 -24.85 -83.98
N LYS A 353 147.11 -23.62 -83.87
CA LYS A 353 146.80 -22.73 -82.75
C LYS A 353 145.36 -22.21 -82.83
N LYS A 354 144.92 -21.78 -84.01
CA LYS A 354 143.54 -21.34 -84.25
C LYS A 354 142.53 -22.47 -83.99
N PHE A 355 142.80 -23.70 -84.43
CA PHE A 355 141.95 -24.85 -84.10
C PHE A 355 141.89 -25.10 -82.58
N ALA A 356 143.01 -25.09 -81.87
CA ALA A 356 143.03 -25.24 -80.41
C ALA A 356 142.42 -24.06 -79.64
N GLU A 357 142.27 -22.88 -80.27
CA GLU A 357 141.53 -21.72 -79.75
C GLU A 357 140.03 -21.87 -80.03
N TYR A 358 139.63 -22.24 -81.25
CA TYR A 358 138.25 -22.56 -81.61
C TYR A 358 137.67 -23.76 -80.84
N GLU A 359 138.47 -24.78 -80.52
CA GLU A 359 138.04 -25.89 -79.66
C GLU A 359 137.74 -25.40 -78.24
N LYS A 360 138.55 -24.49 -77.68
CA LYS A 360 138.31 -23.88 -76.35
C LYS A 360 137.11 -22.95 -76.37
N GLU A 361 136.96 -22.14 -77.42
CA GLU A 361 135.80 -21.26 -77.60
C GLU A 361 134.51 -22.07 -77.75
N ASN A 362 134.50 -23.10 -78.61
CA ASN A 362 133.35 -23.98 -78.82
C ASN A 362 133.03 -24.80 -77.56
N HIS A 363 134.03 -25.23 -76.79
CA HIS A 363 133.81 -25.83 -75.47
C HIS A 363 133.21 -24.83 -74.46
N ALA A 364 133.71 -23.59 -74.41
CA ALA A 364 133.17 -22.54 -73.55
C ALA A 364 131.73 -22.14 -73.93
N LEU A 365 131.43 -22.05 -75.23
CA LEU A 365 130.09 -21.85 -75.76
C LEU A 365 129.18 -23.04 -75.43
N THR A 366 129.64 -24.27 -75.56
CA THR A 366 128.91 -25.48 -75.16
C THR A 366 128.57 -25.44 -73.67
N VAL A 367 129.53 -25.09 -72.81
CA VAL A 367 129.31 -24.93 -71.36
C VAL A 367 128.34 -23.79 -71.05
N LYS A 368 128.40 -22.66 -71.78
CA LYS A 368 127.44 -21.56 -71.58
C LYS A 368 126.03 -21.90 -72.08
N VAL A 369 125.89 -22.63 -73.19
CA VAL A 369 124.60 -23.18 -73.64
C VAL A 369 124.05 -24.15 -72.61
N GLN A 370 124.86 -25.05 -72.04
CA GLN A 370 124.44 -25.94 -70.96
C GLN A 370 124.09 -25.20 -69.66
N SER A 371 124.68 -24.03 -69.38
CA SER A 371 124.26 -23.18 -68.26
C SER A 371 122.91 -22.51 -68.54
N LEU A 372 122.73 -21.91 -69.72
CA LEU A 372 121.48 -21.27 -70.14
C LEU A 372 120.32 -22.25 -70.26
N GLU A 373 120.57 -23.48 -70.72
CA GLU A 373 119.58 -24.56 -70.79
C GLU A 373 119.12 -24.99 -69.39
N ARG A 374 120.06 -25.07 -68.43
CA ARG A 374 119.75 -25.34 -67.02
C ARG A 374 118.97 -24.18 -66.38
N GLU A 375 119.41 -22.94 -66.61
CA GLU A 375 118.71 -21.71 -66.18
C GLU A 375 117.28 -21.68 -66.76
N ARG A 376 117.07 -22.07 -68.04
CA ARG A 376 115.73 -22.20 -68.64
C ARG A 376 114.90 -23.28 -67.94
N LEU A 377 115.46 -24.45 -67.69
CA LEU A 377 114.75 -25.54 -67.01
C LEU A 377 114.35 -25.16 -65.57
N ASP A 378 115.23 -24.48 -64.82
CA ASP A 378 114.92 -23.96 -63.48
C ASP A 378 113.82 -22.88 -63.52
N HIS A 379 113.82 -22.02 -64.55
CA HIS A 379 112.73 -21.07 -64.81
C HIS A 379 111.42 -21.78 -65.21
N GLU A 380 111.48 -22.85 -65.99
CA GLU A 380 110.31 -23.62 -66.44
C GLU A 380 109.67 -24.40 -65.27
N VAL A 381 110.48 -24.98 -64.39
CA VAL A 381 110.04 -25.62 -63.13
C VAL A 381 109.44 -24.59 -62.16
N THR A 382 110.04 -23.41 -62.01
CA THR A 382 109.49 -22.36 -61.11
C THR A 382 108.21 -21.75 -61.67
N VAL A 383 108.10 -21.51 -62.97
CA VAL A 383 106.85 -21.11 -63.62
C VAL A 383 105.75 -22.17 -63.47
N SER A 384 106.09 -23.46 -63.49
CA SER A 384 105.12 -24.54 -63.26
C SER A 384 104.58 -24.54 -61.83
N LYS A 385 105.44 -24.44 -60.82
CA LYS A 385 105.04 -24.31 -59.40
C LYS A 385 104.20 -23.05 -59.13
N LEU A 386 104.50 -21.95 -59.81
CA LEU A 386 103.71 -20.71 -59.74
C LEU A 386 102.33 -20.85 -60.41
N LYS A 387 102.18 -21.70 -61.42
CA LYS A 387 100.86 -22.05 -62.00
C LYS A 387 100.05 -22.96 -61.09
N GLU A 388 100.69 -23.93 -60.44
CA GLU A 388 100.07 -24.84 -59.48
C GLU A 388 99.48 -24.05 -58.30
N THR A 389 100.32 -23.28 -57.59
CA THR A 389 99.88 -22.42 -56.47
C THR A 389 98.85 -21.35 -56.87
N LEU A 390 98.93 -20.80 -58.09
CA LEU A 390 97.90 -19.88 -58.62
C LEU A 390 96.57 -20.59 -58.91
N ASN A 391 96.57 -21.87 -59.24
CA ASN A 391 95.35 -22.66 -59.41
C ASN A 391 94.76 -23.09 -58.05
N GLU A 392 95.59 -23.46 -57.08
CA GLU A 392 95.18 -23.73 -55.69
C GLU A 392 94.48 -22.51 -55.08
N LEU A 393 95.13 -21.34 -55.12
CA LEU A 393 94.55 -20.08 -54.65
C LEU A 393 93.25 -19.69 -55.39
N ARG A 394 93.12 -20.02 -56.68
CA ARG A 394 91.84 -19.83 -57.41
C ARG A 394 90.74 -20.76 -56.90
N SER A 395 91.06 -22.02 -56.59
CA SER A 395 90.11 -22.96 -56.00
C SER A 395 89.68 -22.52 -54.61
N GLU A 396 90.61 -22.07 -53.77
CA GLU A 396 90.30 -21.50 -52.45
C GLU A 396 89.40 -20.27 -52.57
N ILE A 397 89.69 -19.35 -53.49
CA ILE A 397 88.85 -18.16 -53.75
C ILE A 397 87.43 -18.58 -54.19
N MET A 398 87.28 -19.62 -55.01
CA MET A 398 85.95 -20.15 -55.38
C MET A 398 85.22 -20.72 -54.16
N ASP A 399 85.90 -21.53 -53.34
CA ASP A 399 85.36 -22.10 -52.12
C ASP A 399 84.93 -21.03 -51.10
N TYR A 400 85.74 -19.99 -50.90
CA TYR A 400 85.40 -18.87 -50.01
C TYR A 400 84.22 -18.07 -50.55
N ASN A 401 84.13 -17.83 -51.86
CA ASN A 401 82.96 -17.18 -52.47
C ASN A 401 81.69 -18.02 -52.31
N GLN A 402 81.76 -19.35 -52.46
CA GLN A 402 80.60 -20.22 -52.21
C GLN A 402 80.19 -20.21 -50.73
N LYS A 403 81.16 -20.25 -49.80
CA LYS A 403 80.89 -20.13 -48.35
C LYS A 403 80.24 -18.79 -48.00
N LEU A 404 80.69 -17.69 -48.60
CA LEU A 404 80.07 -16.36 -48.44
C LEU A 404 78.64 -16.32 -48.99
N SER A 405 78.40 -16.87 -50.18
CA SER A 405 77.06 -16.96 -50.78
C SER A 405 76.08 -17.73 -49.87
N ASN A 406 76.52 -18.88 -49.36
CA ASN A 406 75.72 -19.70 -48.44
C ASN A 406 75.43 -18.98 -47.11
N LEU A 407 76.39 -18.22 -46.58
CA LEU A 407 76.21 -17.42 -45.37
C LEU A 407 75.22 -16.26 -45.57
N GLU A 408 75.25 -15.61 -46.73
CA GLU A 408 74.31 -14.55 -47.09
C GLU A 408 72.87 -15.10 -47.23
N GLU A 409 72.72 -16.29 -47.84
CA GLU A 409 71.42 -16.98 -47.92
C GLU A 409 70.87 -17.37 -46.54
N VAL A 410 71.69 -17.96 -45.67
CA VAL A 410 71.30 -18.33 -44.29
C VAL A 410 70.93 -17.08 -43.48
N LYS A 411 71.66 -15.97 -43.64
CA LYS A 411 71.37 -14.68 -43.00
C LYS A 411 70.02 -14.12 -43.45
N VAL A 412 69.75 -14.09 -44.77
CA VAL A 412 68.45 -13.64 -45.32
C VAL A 412 67.31 -14.55 -44.86
N SER A 413 67.55 -15.86 -44.73
CA SER A 413 66.57 -16.81 -44.16
C SER A 413 66.28 -16.52 -42.68
N LEU A 414 67.33 -16.32 -41.87
CA LEU A 414 67.22 -15.95 -40.46
C LEU A 414 66.48 -14.62 -40.25
N ASP A 415 66.66 -13.64 -41.12
CA ASP A 415 65.96 -12.36 -41.01
C ASP A 415 64.47 -12.48 -41.38
N ARG A 416 64.08 -13.33 -42.33
CA ARG A 416 62.67 -13.68 -42.59
C ARG A 416 62.01 -14.37 -41.38
N GLU A 417 62.71 -15.32 -40.75
CA GLU A 417 62.19 -15.99 -39.55
C GLU A 417 62.01 -15.01 -38.36
N LYS A 418 62.88 -14.00 -38.22
CA LYS A 418 62.67 -12.90 -37.25
C LYS A 418 61.43 -12.08 -37.57
N GLU A 419 61.16 -11.77 -38.84
CA GLU A 419 59.95 -11.04 -39.25
C GLU A 419 58.67 -11.85 -38.98
N ILE A 420 58.68 -13.15 -39.32
CA ILE A 420 57.58 -14.08 -39.04
C ILE A 420 57.32 -14.18 -37.53
N ASN A 421 58.37 -14.38 -36.73
CA ASN A 421 58.27 -14.45 -35.27
C ASN A 421 57.78 -13.11 -34.68
N SER A 422 58.23 -11.96 -35.20
CA SER A 422 57.71 -10.64 -34.83
C SER A 422 56.22 -10.47 -35.15
N ALA A 423 55.75 -11.00 -36.28
CA ALA A 423 54.34 -10.99 -36.64
C ALA A 423 53.51 -11.90 -35.73
N MET A 424 53.97 -13.13 -35.48
CA MET A 424 53.31 -14.07 -34.56
C MET A 424 53.25 -13.53 -33.13
N GLN A 425 54.30 -12.87 -32.64
CA GLN A 425 54.33 -12.25 -31.31
C GLN A 425 53.34 -11.07 -31.20
N LYS A 426 53.15 -10.28 -32.27
CA LYS A 426 52.13 -9.22 -32.31
C LYS A 426 50.72 -9.80 -32.26
N GLU A 427 50.45 -10.87 -33.02
CA GLU A 427 49.15 -11.54 -33.01
C GLU A 427 48.88 -12.25 -31.67
N LEU A 428 49.90 -12.85 -31.06
CA LEU A 428 49.80 -13.41 -29.71
C LEU A 428 49.43 -12.33 -28.67
N ASN A 429 50.01 -11.14 -28.78
CA ASN A 429 49.67 -10.02 -27.89
C ASN A 429 48.23 -9.53 -28.15
N ARG A 430 47.84 -9.34 -29.41
CA ARG A 430 46.47 -8.95 -29.81
C ARG A 430 45.41 -9.95 -29.31
N LEU A 431 45.71 -11.24 -29.36
CA LEU A 431 44.83 -12.30 -28.84
C LEU A 431 44.77 -12.31 -27.30
N LYS A 432 45.88 -11.98 -26.61
CA LYS A 432 45.87 -11.80 -25.14
C LYS A 432 45.06 -10.59 -24.73
N GLU A 433 45.23 -9.45 -25.41
CA GLU A 433 44.50 -8.21 -25.19
C GLU A 433 42.99 -8.45 -25.34
N ALA A 434 42.55 -9.01 -26.48
CA ALA A 434 41.16 -9.37 -26.72
C ALA A 434 40.60 -10.37 -25.68
N ASN A 435 41.41 -11.33 -25.22
CA ASN A 435 40.99 -12.26 -24.16
C ASN A 435 40.84 -11.55 -22.79
N THR A 436 41.70 -10.58 -22.46
CA THR A 436 41.54 -9.77 -21.24
C THR A 436 40.32 -8.84 -21.32
N GLU A 437 40.00 -8.31 -22.50
CA GLU A 437 38.77 -7.54 -22.72
C GLU A 437 37.53 -8.43 -22.52
N LEU A 438 37.48 -9.61 -23.15
CA LEU A 438 36.38 -10.57 -22.99
C LEU A 438 36.19 -11.06 -21.54
N LEU A 439 37.28 -11.26 -20.79
CA LEU A 439 37.21 -11.60 -19.37
C LEU A 439 36.60 -10.44 -18.54
N SER A 440 36.96 -9.20 -18.85
CA SER A 440 36.39 -8.02 -18.20
C SER A 440 34.91 -7.81 -18.56
N GLU A 441 34.53 -8.00 -19.82
CA GLU A 441 33.13 -7.97 -20.26
C GLU A 441 32.29 -9.07 -19.55
N MET A 442 32.83 -10.28 -19.43
CA MET A 442 32.18 -11.37 -18.70
C MET A 442 31.98 -11.02 -17.22
N GLU A 443 32.96 -10.39 -16.57
CA GLU A 443 32.84 -9.97 -15.16
C GLU A 443 31.81 -8.84 -14.97
N ILE A 444 31.78 -7.87 -15.90
CA ILE A 444 30.72 -6.84 -15.98
C ILE A 444 29.34 -7.46 -16.18
N CYS A 445 29.22 -8.53 -16.97
CA CYS A 445 27.96 -9.26 -17.15
C CYS A 445 27.52 -9.98 -15.88
N ARG A 446 28.43 -10.67 -15.17
CA ARG A 446 28.13 -11.30 -13.87
C ARG A 446 27.72 -10.28 -12.81
N HIS A 447 28.31 -9.08 -12.82
CA HIS A 447 27.93 -8.02 -11.89
C HIS A 447 26.48 -7.56 -12.13
N LYS A 448 26.10 -7.29 -13.39
CA LYS A 448 24.73 -6.94 -13.79
C LYS A 448 23.72 -8.06 -13.53
N GLU A 449 24.13 -9.32 -13.70
CA GLU A 449 23.34 -10.49 -13.34
C GLU A 449 23.05 -10.50 -11.83
N GLY A 450 24.05 -10.22 -11.00
CA GLY A 450 23.90 -10.04 -9.56
C GLY A 450 22.97 -8.88 -9.17
N GLU A 451 23.12 -7.70 -9.79
CA GLU A 451 22.20 -6.56 -9.58
C GLU A 451 20.75 -6.91 -9.92
N LEU A 452 20.53 -7.64 -11.01
CA LEU A 452 19.20 -8.09 -11.45
C LEU A 452 18.63 -9.17 -10.52
N LEU A 453 19.48 -10.07 -10.00
CA LEU A 453 19.09 -11.08 -9.02
C LEU A 453 18.67 -10.41 -7.69
N GLU A 454 19.46 -9.47 -7.19
CA GLU A 454 19.16 -8.71 -5.96
C GLU A 454 17.89 -7.85 -6.11
N PHE A 455 17.68 -7.24 -7.29
CA PHE A 455 16.42 -6.56 -7.60
C PHE A 455 15.23 -7.52 -7.58
N THR A 456 15.40 -8.73 -8.14
CA THR A 456 14.36 -9.78 -8.18
C THR A 456 14.07 -10.33 -6.77
N GLU A 457 15.09 -10.49 -5.93
CA GLU A 457 14.95 -10.85 -4.52
C GLU A 457 14.18 -9.76 -3.75
N ARG A 458 14.59 -8.50 -3.87
CA ARG A 458 13.91 -7.36 -3.22
C ARG A 458 12.45 -7.24 -3.67
N LEU A 459 12.16 -7.44 -4.95
CA LEU A 459 10.80 -7.45 -5.48
C LEU A 459 9.98 -8.62 -4.92
N THR A 460 10.56 -9.82 -4.87
CA THR A 460 9.92 -11.02 -4.33
C THR A 460 9.62 -10.87 -2.83
N ALA A 461 10.59 -10.39 -2.05
CA ALA A 461 10.45 -10.13 -0.62
C ALA A 461 9.38 -9.07 -0.34
N LYS A 462 9.30 -7.98 -1.13
CA LYS A 462 8.21 -7.00 -0.94
C LYS A 462 6.85 -7.55 -1.38
N THR A 463 6.78 -8.38 -2.42
CA THR A 463 5.55 -9.09 -2.79
C THR A 463 5.06 -10.01 -1.68
N VAL A 464 5.93 -10.83 -1.08
CA VAL A 464 5.60 -11.71 0.05
C VAL A 464 5.15 -10.91 1.28
N ASN A 465 5.82 -9.80 1.58
CA ASN A 465 5.41 -8.92 2.69
C ASN A 465 4.08 -8.20 2.42
N LEU A 466 3.80 -7.76 1.19
CA LEU A 466 2.47 -7.22 0.84
C LEU A 466 1.38 -8.28 0.91
N GLN A 467 1.68 -9.53 0.52
CA GLN A 467 0.76 -10.66 0.61
C GLN A 467 0.45 -11.00 2.08
N SER A 468 1.43 -10.96 2.99
CA SER A 468 1.20 -11.22 4.41
C SER A 468 0.50 -10.05 5.11
N GLU A 469 0.86 -8.80 4.80
CA GLU A 469 0.12 -7.59 5.21
C GLU A 469 -1.35 -7.68 4.76
N HIS A 470 -1.62 -8.09 3.52
CA HIS A 470 -2.98 -8.27 2.98
C HIS A 470 -3.76 -9.36 3.72
N ASN A 471 -3.19 -10.55 3.89
CA ASN A 471 -3.85 -11.66 4.60
C ASN A 471 -4.18 -11.31 6.06
N ILE A 472 -3.32 -10.54 6.74
CA ILE A 472 -3.56 -10.06 8.12
C ILE A 472 -4.72 -9.04 8.14
N LEU A 473 -4.78 -8.13 7.16
CA LEU A 473 -5.87 -7.18 7.04
C LEU A 473 -7.20 -7.87 6.68
N GLU A 474 -7.19 -8.86 5.79
CA GLU A 474 -8.36 -9.67 5.44
C GLU A 474 -8.92 -10.41 6.65
N GLN A 475 -8.06 -11.10 7.42
CA GLN A 475 -8.46 -11.75 8.67
C GLN A 475 -9.06 -10.75 9.67
N LYS A 476 -8.48 -9.55 9.79
CA LYS A 476 -9.02 -8.49 10.67
C LYS A 476 -10.35 -7.93 10.17
N CYS A 477 -10.55 -7.83 8.86
CA CYS A 477 -11.84 -7.47 8.28
C CYS A 477 -12.89 -8.55 8.54
N ALA A 478 -12.53 -9.83 8.45
CA ALA A 478 -13.42 -10.94 8.77
C ALA A 478 -13.84 -10.94 10.27
N THR A 479 -12.91 -10.76 11.21
CA THR A 479 -13.26 -10.70 12.65
C THR A 479 -14.11 -9.48 12.99
N LEU A 480 -13.82 -8.30 12.42
CA LEU A 480 -14.65 -7.11 12.60
C LEU A 480 -16.05 -7.28 11.97
N GLN A 481 -16.17 -7.97 10.83
CA GLN A 481 -17.46 -8.28 10.24
C GLN A 481 -18.27 -9.23 11.14
N ASP A 482 -17.62 -10.24 11.74
CA ASP A 482 -18.24 -11.13 12.73
C ASP A 482 -18.68 -10.39 14.01
N GLU A 483 -17.90 -9.43 14.49
CA GLU A 483 -18.29 -8.56 15.60
C GLU A 483 -19.51 -7.69 15.23
N VAL A 484 -19.50 -7.04 14.06
CA VAL A 484 -20.65 -6.27 13.55
C VAL A 484 -21.89 -7.16 13.42
N ASN A 485 -21.77 -8.38 12.89
CA ASN A 485 -22.86 -9.34 12.78
C ASN A 485 -23.41 -9.72 14.17
N ARG A 486 -22.54 -9.91 15.18
CA ARG A 486 -22.94 -10.19 16.58
C ARG A 486 -23.64 -9.01 17.24
N TYR A 487 -23.15 -7.78 17.05
CA TYR A 487 -23.80 -6.58 17.59
C TYR A 487 -25.13 -6.28 16.91
N ALA A 488 -25.24 -6.47 15.59
CA ALA A 488 -26.51 -6.35 14.86
C ALA A 488 -27.56 -7.38 15.35
N LYS A 489 -27.14 -8.62 15.63
CA LYS A 489 -28.00 -9.65 16.23
C LYS A 489 -28.50 -9.23 17.62
N LYS A 490 -27.61 -8.72 18.48
CA LYS A 490 -27.98 -8.21 19.82
C LYS A 490 -28.94 -7.02 19.75
N SER A 491 -28.68 -6.04 18.89
CA SER A 491 -29.59 -4.89 18.68
C SER A 491 -31.00 -5.37 18.34
N LYS A 492 -31.12 -6.35 17.43
CA LYS A 492 -32.41 -6.94 17.08
C LYS A 492 -33.07 -7.70 18.24
N GLU A 493 -32.30 -8.40 19.06
CA GLU A 493 -32.80 -9.11 20.25
C GLU A 493 -33.33 -8.11 21.31
N GLU A 494 -32.60 -7.02 21.55
CA GLU A 494 -32.98 -5.92 22.44
C GLU A 494 -34.19 -5.12 21.89
N GLU A 495 -34.26 -4.89 20.57
CA GLU A 495 -35.42 -4.27 19.90
C GLU A 495 -36.69 -5.12 20.02
N GLU A 496 -36.59 -6.45 19.83
CA GLU A 496 -37.69 -7.39 20.03
C GLU A 496 -38.14 -7.48 21.49
N GLU A 497 -37.22 -7.37 22.46
CA GLU A 497 -37.56 -7.30 23.88
C GLU A 497 -38.26 -5.97 24.23
N CYS A 498 -37.73 -4.85 23.73
CA CYS A 498 -38.39 -3.54 23.87
C CYS A 498 -39.80 -3.53 23.27
N GLU A 499 -40.03 -4.21 22.15
CA GLU A 499 -41.38 -4.30 21.55
C GLU A 499 -42.34 -5.15 22.40
N LYS A 500 -41.86 -6.26 23.00
CA LYS A 500 -42.63 -7.10 23.93
C LYS A 500 -43.03 -6.31 25.19
N LEU A 501 -42.06 -5.66 25.85
CA LEU A 501 -42.31 -4.85 27.05
C LEU A 501 -43.26 -3.67 26.78
N ARG A 502 -43.20 -3.05 25.59
CA ARG A 502 -44.17 -2.03 25.17
C ARG A 502 -45.59 -2.59 25.02
N LYS A 503 -45.76 -3.77 24.41
CA LYS A 503 -47.06 -4.44 24.28
C LYS A 503 -47.64 -4.84 25.64
N GLU A 504 -46.80 -5.33 26.54
CA GLU A 504 -47.20 -5.66 27.91
C GLU A 504 -47.62 -4.42 28.72
N LEU A 505 -46.86 -3.32 28.63
CA LEU A 505 -47.19 -2.04 29.26
C LEU A 505 -48.54 -1.50 28.76
N ILE A 506 -48.80 -1.52 27.44
CA ILE A 506 -50.07 -1.10 26.86
C ILE A 506 -51.21 -1.99 27.39
N SER A 507 -51.06 -3.32 27.38
CA SER A 507 -52.08 -4.22 27.90
C SER A 507 -52.34 -4.02 29.41
N ALA A 508 -51.32 -3.69 30.19
CA ALA A 508 -51.46 -3.35 31.61
C ALA A 508 -52.21 -2.02 31.80
N GLN A 509 -51.90 -0.99 31.00
CA GLN A 509 -52.61 0.29 30.99
C GLN A 509 -54.08 0.13 30.59
N GLU A 510 -54.39 -0.68 29.57
CA GLU A 510 -55.77 -1.00 29.17
C GLU A 510 -56.54 -1.72 30.27
N LYS A 511 -55.93 -2.71 30.94
CA LYS A 511 -56.54 -3.43 32.07
C LYS A 511 -56.84 -2.47 33.23
N TYR A 512 -55.87 -1.63 33.60
CA TYR A 512 -56.03 -0.64 34.66
C TYR A 512 -57.11 0.40 34.32
N GLN A 513 -57.13 0.92 33.09
CA GLN A 513 -58.15 1.88 32.65
C GLN A 513 -59.55 1.24 32.65
N ASN A 514 -59.67 -0.03 32.26
CA ASN A 514 -60.94 -0.76 32.33
C ASN A 514 -61.40 -0.99 33.78
N GLU A 515 -60.49 -1.27 34.71
CA GLU A 515 -60.81 -1.37 36.14
C GLU A 515 -61.24 0.00 36.72
N VAL A 516 -60.50 1.08 36.43
CA VAL A 516 -60.88 2.45 36.83
C VAL A 516 -62.24 2.84 36.27
N ASN A 517 -62.53 2.53 34.99
CA ASN A 517 -63.84 2.75 34.38
C ASN A 517 -64.96 1.94 35.06
N LEU A 518 -64.68 0.70 35.47
CA LEU A 518 -65.64 -0.15 36.19
C LEU A 518 -65.89 0.34 37.62
N LEU A 519 -64.85 0.79 38.32
CA LEU A 519 -64.96 1.39 39.65
C LEU A 519 -65.73 2.72 39.60
N ALA A 520 -65.45 3.57 38.61
CA ALA A 520 -66.18 4.82 38.40
C ALA A 520 -67.69 4.58 38.16
N ARG A 521 -68.07 3.57 37.37
CA ARG A 521 -69.47 3.15 37.21
C ARG A 521 -70.10 2.68 38.52
N LYS A 522 -69.43 1.76 39.24
CA LYS A 522 -69.91 1.27 40.56
C LYS A 522 -70.04 2.38 41.61
N VAL A 523 -69.19 3.41 41.55
CA VAL A 523 -69.30 4.60 42.40
C VAL A 523 -70.51 5.43 41.99
N ALA A 524 -70.69 5.73 40.70
CA ALA A 524 -71.86 6.49 40.21
C ALA A 524 -73.20 5.78 40.51
N GLU A 525 -73.27 4.46 40.33
CA GLU A 525 -74.42 3.63 40.69
C GLU A 525 -74.75 3.71 42.19
N LYS A 526 -73.73 3.64 43.06
CA LYS A 526 -73.91 3.78 44.52
C LYS A 526 -74.27 5.19 44.94
N THR A 527 -73.67 6.22 44.35
CA THR A 527 -74.02 7.63 44.61
C THR A 527 -75.47 7.88 44.25
N LYS A 528 -75.92 7.44 43.06
CA LYS A 528 -77.33 7.56 42.67
C LYS A 528 -78.25 6.81 43.64
N LEU A 529 -77.92 5.57 44.03
CA LEU A 529 -78.73 4.83 45.00
C LEU A 529 -78.81 5.54 46.37
N ILE A 530 -77.74 6.23 46.80
CA ILE A 530 -77.74 7.07 48.01
C ILE A 530 -78.62 8.32 47.81
N GLU A 531 -78.65 8.93 46.64
CA GLU A 531 -79.53 10.06 46.29
C GLU A 531 -81.01 9.64 46.24
N ASP A 532 -81.33 8.53 45.56
CA ASP A 532 -82.67 7.93 45.50
C ASP A 532 -83.17 7.58 46.91
N LEU A 533 -82.33 6.98 47.76
CA LEU A 533 -82.67 6.67 49.16
C LEU A 533 -82.82 7.92 50.03
N ARG A 534 -82.02 8.98 49.80
CA ARG A 534 -82.17 10.28 50.49
C ARG A 534 -83.49 10.94 50.13
N SER A 535 -83.86 10.99 48.85
CA SER A 535 -85.19 11.46 48.41
C SER A 535 -86.30 10.71 49.15
N ARG A 536 -86.23 9.37 49.21
CA ARG A 536 -87.26 8.60 49.90
C ARG A 536 -87.27 8.80 51.42
N VAL A 537 -86.13 9.08 52.05
CA VAL A 537 -86.09 9.51 53.46
C VAL A 537 -86.74 10.88 53.65
N ASP A 538 -86.42 11.87 52.81
CA ASP A 538 -87.01 13.21 52.87
C ASP A 538 -88.54 13.17 52.61
N GLU A 539 -88.98 12.35 51.65
CA GLU A 539 -90.40 12.07 51.39
C GLU A 539 -91.08 11.47 52.63
N VAL A 540 -90.56 10.38 53.21
CA VAL A 540 -91.14 9.73 54.39
C VAL A 540 -91.08 10.64 55.62
N GLU A 541 -90.03 11.45 55.78
CA GLU A 541 -90.00 12.48 56.82
C GLU A 541 -91.10 13.53 56.62
N ASN A 542 -91.35 13.97 55.39
CA ASN A 542 -92.38 14.95 55.08
C ASN A 542 -93.79 14.37 55.20
N GLU A 543 -94.02 13.13 54.75
CA GLU A 543 -95.22 12.33 55.05
C GLU A 543 -95.46 12.26 56.58
N ASN A 544 -94.42 11.95 57.36
CA ASN A 544 -94.48 11.85 58.83
C ASN A 544 -94.71 13.23 59.50
N LYS A 545 -94.10 14.30 59.03
CA LYS A 545 -94.36 15.70 59.46
C LYS A 545 -95.80 16.11 59.17
N VAL A 546 -96.36 15.74 58.02
CA VAL A 546 -97.77 15.98 57.64
C VAL A 546 -98.71 15.14 58.50
N MET A 547 -98.43 13.85 58.70
CA MET A 547 -99.25 12.97 59.55
C MET A 547 -99.23 13.40 61.01
N LYS A 548 -98.08 13.82 61.57
CA LYS A 548 -97.99 14.43 62.90
C LYS A 548 -98.85 15.70 62.99
N LYS A 549 -98.78 16.61 62.01
CA LYS A 549 -99.67 17.80 61.95
C LYS A 549 -101.15 17.40 61.88
N ARG A 550 -101.50 16.39 61.09
CA ARG A 550 -102.87 15.85 60.98
C ARG A 550 -103.37 15.27 62.30
N HIS A 551 -102.58 14.41 62.96
CA HIS A 551 -102.92 13.84 64.26
C HIS A 551 -103.04 14.90 65.36
N ILE A 552 -102.12 15.88 65.41
CA ILE A 552 -102.20 17.02 66.35
C ILE A 552 -103.49 17.82 66.12
N ASN A 553 -103.90 18.04 64.87
CA ASN A 553 -105.15 18.72 64.56
C ASN A 553 -106.38 17.87 64.92
N SER A 554 -106.37 16.56 64.65
CA SER A 554 -107.44 15.65 65.08
C SER A 554 -107.57 15.56 66.61
N VAL A 555 -106.46 15.51 67.35
CA VAL A 555 -106.46 15.54 68.83
C VAL A 555 -106.95 16.90 69.36
N LYS A 556 -106.61 18.01 68.69
CA LYS A 556 -107.19 19.33 69.01
C LYS A 556 -108.70 19.35 68.80
N GLU A 557 -109.20 18.77 67.70
CA GLU A 557 -110.64 18.72 67.42
C GLU A 557 -111.38 17.81 68.41
N LEU A 558 -110.89 16.60 68.66
CA LEU A 558 -111.41 15.69 69.69
C LEU A 558 -111.41 16.34 71.09
N ASN A 559 -110.42 17.17 71.40
CA ASN A 559 -110.41 17.94 72.65
C ASN A 559 -111.45 19.08 72.66
N LYS A 560 -111.75 19.74 71.52
CA LYS A 560 -112.89 20.66 71.43
C LYS A 560 -114.21 19.92 71.58
N GLU A 561 -114.35 18.75 70.96
CA GLU A 561 -115.55 17.91 71.06
C GLU A 561 -115.77 17.43 72.49
N LEU A 562 -114.72 16.94 73.18
CA LEU A 562 -114.76 16.61 74.60
C LEU A 562 -115.14 17.83 75.46
N LEU A 563 -114.60 19.01 75.19
CA LEU A 563 -114.95 20.24 75.90
C LEU A 563 -116.41 20.66 75.63
N LEU A 564 -116.90 20.50 74.40
CA LEU A 564 -118.29 20.73 74.00
C LEU A 564 -119.26 19.69 74.55
N MET A 565 -118.82 18.45 74.78
CA MET A 565 -119.60 17.43 75.48
C MET A 565 -119.64 17.71 76.98
N LYS A 566 -118.50 18.07 77.60
CA LYS A 566 -118.44 18.44 79.01
C LYS A 566 -119.30 19.66 79.33
N LYS A 567 -119.22 20.70 78.50
CA LYS A 567 -120.09 21.89 78.56
C LYS A 567 -121.57 21.58 78.27
N ARG A 568 -121.87 20.48 77.57
CA ARG A 568 -123.23 19.96 77.40
C ARG A 568 -123.76 19.32 78.68
N VAL A 569 -122.93 18.49 79.33
CA VAL A 569 -123.28 17.83 80.60
C VAL A 569 -123.53 18.86 81.70
N GLU A 570 -122.67 19.89 81.81
CA GLU A 570 -122.86 21.03 82.72
C GLU A 570 -124.14 21.86 82.41
N GLY A 571 -124.74 21.68 81.24
CA GLY A 571 -125.99 22.35 80.84
C GLY A 571 -127.28 21.56 81.15
N TYR A 572 -127.20 20.31 81.61
CA TYR A 572 -128.36 19.40 81.71
C TYR A 572 -128.93 19.19 83.13
N GLU A 573 -128.46 19.91 84.15
CA GLU A 573 -129.05 19.86 85.51
C GLU A 573 -130.32 20.71 85.69
N SER A 574 -130.79 21.44 84.66
CA SER A 574 -131.99 22.29 84.77
C SER A 574 -132.96 22.08 83.60
N HIS A 575 -134.17 21.62 83.95
CA HIS A 575 -135.41 21.66 83.16
C HIS A 575 -135.42 21.04 81.75
N GLY A 576 -136.00 19.83 81.68
CA GLY A 576 -137.35 19.73 81.13
C GLY A 576 -137.57 19.50 79.63
N GLN A 577 -137.95 18.25 79.32
CA GLN A 577 -139.14 17.90 78.50
C GLN A 577 -139.09 18.02 76.96
N GLN A 578 -139.69 17.00 76.31
CA GLN A 578 -140.09 16.91 74.88
C GLN A 578 -138.92 16.69 73.88
N ASN A 579 -138.96 15.78 72.88
CA ASN A 579 -139.97 15.17 71.98
C ASN A 579 -140.00 15.84 70.59
N SER A 580 -140.29 15.06 69.53
CA SER A 580 -140.07 15.34 68.09
C SER A 580 -138.56 15.47 67.71
N GLU A 581 -138.02 14.73 66.74
CA GLU A 581 -138.21 14.76 65.26
C GLU A 581 -137.59 15.99 64.57
N SER A 582 -137.55 15.99 63.22
CA SER A 582 -136.95 17.00 62.34
C SER A 582 -135.41 17.09 62.37
N VAL A 583 -134.71 16.35 61.51
CA VAL A 583 -134.29 16.68 60.11
C VAL A 583 -133.13 17.66 59.95
N SER A 584 -132.34 17.43 58.89
CA SER A 584 -131.61 18.43 58.08
C SER A 584 -130.54 19.32 58.77
N MET A 585 -129.28 19.16 58.37
CA MET A 585 -128.66 20.07 57.38
C MET A 585 -127.17 19.76 57.14
N GLY A 586 -126.78 19.65 55.87
CA GLY A 586 -125.39 19.78 55.41
C GLY A 586 -124.50 18.51 55.54
N SER A 587 -123.61 18.21 54.59
CA SER A 587 -123.35 18.85 53.28
C SER A 587 -122.69 17.87 52.29
N ARG A 588 -123.10 17.98 51.00
CA ARG A 588 -122.26 17.98 49.76
C ARG A 588 -121.10 16.96 49.63
N THR A 589 -120.89 16.21 48.55
CA THR A 589 -121.36 16.21 47.13
C THR A 589 -120.96 14.83 46.53
N SER A 590 -121.77 14.10 45.74
CA SER A 590 -122.19 14.28 44.32
C SER A 590 -121.17 13.84 43.26
N SER A 591 -121.65 13.06 42.26
CA SER A 591 -121.15 12.85 40.87
C SER A 591 -119.73 12.29 40.66
N SER A 592 -119.42 11.33 39.77
CA SER A 592 -119.96 10.90 38.45
C SER A 592 -119.63 11.83 37.27
N THR A 593 -118.84 11.33 36.29
CA THR A 593 -118.64 11.88 34.92
C THR A 593 -118.10 13.32 34.82
N SER A 594 -117.60 13.85 33.70
CA SER A 594 -116.87 13.38 32.50
C SER A 594 -116.63 14.64 31.63
N LEU A 595 -115.68 14.64 30.68
CA LEU A 595 -115.47 15.73 29.68
C LEU A 595 -115.04 17.10 30.29
N GLU A 596 -114.53 18.11 29.57
CA GLU A 596 -113.72 18.24 28.33
C GLU A 596 -113.28 19.74 28.22
N ALA A 597 -112.59 20.14 27.14
CA ALA A 597 -112.12 21.50 26.80
C ALA A 597 -110.99 22.06 27.72
N SER A 598 -109.78 22.31 27.22
CA SER A 598 -109.35 23.21 26.14
C SER A 598 -109.16 24.67 26.59
N VAL A 599 -107.92 24.97 27.01
CA VAL A 599 -107.31 26.30 27.06
C VAL A 599 -105.99 26.13 26.29
N GLN A 600 -105.96 26.47 25.00
CA GLN A 600 -105.67 27.80 24.46
C GLN A 600 -104.34 28.39 24.95
N GLN A 601 -103.44 28.61 23.99
CA GLN A 601 -102.29 29.50 24.11
C GLN A 601 -102.76 30.95 24.38
N PRO A 602 -101.83 31.87 24.69
CA PRO A 602 -101.57 32.85 23.63
C PRO A 602 -100.09 33.26 23.46
N ASN A 603 -99.73 33.41 22.18
CA ASN A 603 -98.91 34.45 21.56
C ASN A 603 -97.47 34.75 22.03
N GLY A 604 -96.51 34.96 21.11
CA GLY A 604 -96.57 34.73 19.66
C GLY A 604 -95.60 35.58 18.83
N SER A 605 -95.51 35.22 17.53
CA SER A 605 -95.57 36.09 16.33
C SER A 605 -94.58 37.27 16.18
N PRO A 606 -94.09 37.60 14.95
CA PRO A 606 -94.94 37.73 13.76
C PRO A 606 -94.28 37.18 12.46
N PRO A 607 -94.36 37.75 11.22
CA PRO A 607 -94.51 36.96 9.97
C PRO A 607 -93.18 36.96 9.14
N ASN A 608 -93.07 36.50 7.87
CA ASN A 608 -93.98 36.69 6.73
C ASN A 608 -93.72 35.75 5.53
N ASN A 609 -94.63 35.78 4.54
CA ASN A 609 -94.55 35.08 3.25
C ASN A 609 -93.58 35.72 2.24
N THR A 610 -92.83 34.90 1.49
CA THR A 610 -92.79 34.89 -0.01
C THR A 610 -91.99 33.68 -0.56
N VAL A 611 -92.62 32.88 -1.43
CA VAL A 611 -92.16 32.37 -2.76
C VAL A 611 -90.63 32.39 -3.06
N ALA A 612 -89.93 31.33 -3.53
CA ALA A 612 -90.23 29.91 -3.82
C ALA A 612 -88.94 29.08 -4.17
N ALA A 613 -89.10 27.73 -4.35
CA ALA A 613 -88.24 26.80 -5.14
C ALA A 613 -86.82 26.43 -4.60
N ILE A 614 -86.15 25.28 -4.88
CA ILE A 614 -86.44 23.96 -5.53
C ILE A 614 -85.31 22.91 -5.19
N GLN A 615 -85.62 21.59 -5.09
CA GLN A 615 -84.70 20.38 -5.11
C GLN A 615 -83.49 20.24 -4.11
N GLN A 616 -82.83 19.08 -3.80
CA GLN A 616 -83.06 17.61 -3.97
C GLN A 616 -82.20 16.72 -2.99
N GLU A 617 -82.73 15.56 -2.53
CA GLU A 617 -82.13 14.23 -2.12
C GLU A 617 -80.90 14.04 -1.15
N ILE A 618 -80.98 13.24 -0.06
CA ILE A 618 -80.71 11.75 0.20
C ILE A 618 -79.20 11.34 0.25
N GLY A 619 -78.66 10.49 1.16
CA GLY A 619 -79.16 9.87 2.42
C GLY A 619 -78.35 8.66 3.01
N ILE A 620 -78.24 8.59 4.35
CA ILE A 620 -78.36 7.42 5.31
C ILE A 620 -77.36 6.19 5.36
N ILE A 621 -76.90 5.90 6.61
CA ILE A 621 -76.10 4.78 7.27
C ILE A 621 -76.82 3.39 7.38
N PRO A 622 -76.30 2.20 7.90
CA PRO A 622 -75.23 1.94 8.95
C PRO A 622 -74.39 0.58 8.98
N LYS A 623 -73.48 0.44 10.00
CA LYS A 623 -73.08 -0.75 10.87
C LYS A 623 -72.34 -2.07 10.40
N ALA A 624 -71.09 -2.23 10.89
CA ALA A 624 -70.56 -3.13 11.97
C ALA A 624 -70.63 -4.71 12.02
N PHE A 625 -69.41 -5.32 12.15
CA PHE A 625 -68.92 -6.38 13.10
C PHE A 625 -68.88 -7.92 12.77
N GLU A 626 -67.63 -8.41 12.60
CA GLU A 626 -66.95 -9.70 12.96
C GLU A 626 -67.15 -11.10 12.31
N LEU A 627 -65.98 -11.70 11.99
CA LEU A 627 -65.51 -13.10 11.89
C LEU A 627 -66.35 -14.23 11.21
N VAL A 628 -65.92 -14.64 10.01
CA VAL A 628 -65.22 -15.92 9.68
C VAL A 628 -64.79 -15.89 8.19
N ALA A 629 -63.93 -16.82 7.74
CA ALA A 629 -63.14 -16.73 6.50
C ALA A 629 -63.89 -16.88 5.15
N ASP A 630 -63.17 -16.54 4.08
CA ASP A 630 -63.43 -16.82 2.66
C ASP A 630 -64.73 -16.30 2.01
N THR A 631 -64.84 -14.97 1.97
CA THR A 631 -65.20 -14.32 0.70
C THR A 631 -64.16 -13.29 0.30
N LEU A 632 -63.52 -13.50 -0.86
CA LEU A 632 -62.67 -12.49 -1.51
C LEU A 632 -63.53 -11.25 -1.81
N PRO A 633 -63.17 -10.04 -1.32
CA PRO A 633 -63.95 -8.84 -1.61
C PRO A 633 -64.07 -8.64 -3.11
N GLN A 634 -65.31 -8.65 -3.61
CA GLN A 634 -65.63 -8.52 -5.02
C GLN A 634 -65.29 -7.09 -5.47
N LEU A 635 -64.03 -6.87 -5.85
CA LEU A 635 -63.51 -5.59 -6.31
C LEU A 635 -64.48 -4.97 -7.32
N ASP A 636 -64.88 -3.73 -7.07
CA ASP A 636 -65.71 -2.99 -8.00
C ASP A 636 -65.03 -2.97 -9.38
N LYS A 637 -65.63 -3.74 -10.30
CA LYS A 637 -65.13 -3.89 -11.66
C LYS A 637 -65.08 -2.54 -12.36
N GLN A 638 -65.99 -1.63 -12.04
CA GLN A 638 -66.05 -0.30 -12.63
C GLN A 638 -64.87 0.56 -12.18
N MET A 639 -64.55 0.61 -10.87
CA MET A 639 -63.37 1.30 -10.37
C MET A 639 -62.05 0.65 -10.80
N LEU A 640 -61.99 -0.69 -10.93
CA LEU A 640 -60.81 -1.36 -11.47
C LEU A 640 -60.60 -1.03 -12.96
N ILE A 641 -61.65 -1.06 -13.78
CA ILE A 641 -61.64 -0.64 -15.19
C ILE A 641 -61.24 0.84 -15.30
N TYR A 642 -61.79 1.72 -14.46
CA TYR A 642 -61.43 3.14 -14.43
C TYR A 642 -59.95 3.35 -14.07
N LYS A 643 -59.43 2.61 -13.08
CA LYS A 643 -58.00 2.65 -12.70
C LYS A 643 -57.11 2.11 -13.83
N PHE A 644 -57.54 1.05 -14.51
CA PHE A 644 -56.85 0.49 -15.68
C PHE A 644 -56.80 1.48 -16.85
N ILE A 645 -57.93 2.11 -17.22
CA ILE A 645 -58.01 3.15 -18.25
C ILE A 645 -57.14 4.37 -17.86
N LYS A 646 -57.15 4.78 -16.59
CA LYS A 646 -56.28 5.87 -16.10
C LYS A 646 -54.79 5.51 -16.20
N LEU A 647 -54.42 4.27 -15.90
CA LEU A 647 -53.05 3.77 -16.09
C LEU A 647 -52.68 3.68 -17.57
N GLN A 648 -53.54 3.14 -18.44
CA GLN A 648 -53.31 3.11 -19.89
C GLN A 648 -53.13 4.51 -20.47
N LYS A 649 -53.97 5.49 -20.11
CA LYS A 649 -53.80 6.90 -20.51
C LYS A 649 -52.52 7.54 -19.96
N THR A 650 -52.00 7.06 -18.83
CA THR A 650 -50.72 7.53 -18.26
C THR A 650 -49.52 6.87 -18.94
N LEU A 651 -49.65 5.60 -19.33
CA LEU A 651 -48.64 4.86 -20.08
C LEU A 651 -48.54 5.38 -21.53
N ALA A 652 -49.68 5.61 -22.20
CA ALA A 652 -49.72 6.22 -23.54
C ALA A 652 -49.00 7.57 -23.56
N LYS A 653 -49.29 8.48 -22.62
CA LYS A 653 -48.59 9.76 -22.48
C LYS A 653 -47.11 9.65 -22.13
N ARG A 654 -46.68 8.55 -21.50
CA ARG A 654 -45.26 8.25 -21.30
C ARG A 654 -44.61 7.72 -22.58
N GLN A 655 -45.31 6.89 -23.33
CA GLN A 655 -44.85 6.39 -24.63
C GLN A 655 -44.71 7.53 -25.64
N GLU A 656 -45.74 8.36 -25.83
CA GLU A 656 -45.69 9.59 -26.64
C GLU A 656 -44.48 10.49 -26.30
N LYS A 657 -44.07 10.52 -25.02
CA LYS A 657 -42.91 11.28 -24.57
C LYS A 657 -41.57 10.55 -24.76
N ILE A 658 -41.55 9.22 -24.73
CA ILE A 658 -40.40 8.40 -25.12
C ILE A 658 -40.18 8.54 -26.63
N ASP A 659 -41.21 8.29 -27.44
CA ASP A 659 -41.18 8.40 -28.90
C ASP A 659 -40.66 9.78 -29.36
N PHE A 660 -41.14 10.87 -28.74
CA PHE A 660 -40.66 12.23 -28.98
C PHE A 660 -39.17 12.42 -28.65
N LEU A 661 -38.68 11.81 -27.56
CA LEU A 661 -37.28 11.90 -27.15
C LEU A 661 -36.37 11.01 -28.00
N GLU A 662 -36.86 9.87 -28.47
CA GLU A 662 -36.16 8.99 -29.41
C GLU A 662 -36.02 9.67 -30.78
N GLU A 663 -37.08 10.29 -31.31
CA GLU A 663 -37.03 11.09 -32.54
C GLU A 663 -36.06 12.28 -32.39
N HIS A 664 -36.12 13.04 -31.29
CA HIS A 664 -35.18 14.13 -31.05
C HIS A 664 -33.71 13.65 -30.94
N ASN A 665 -33.48 12.50 -30.31
CA ASN A 665 -32.15 11.88 -30.27
C ASN A 665 -31.71 11.38 -31.66
N HIS A 666 -32.63 10.88 -32.49
CA HIS A 666 -32.35 10.49 -33.87
C HIS A 666 -31.92 11.70 -34.72
N GLN A 667 -32.66 12.80 -34.64
CA GLN A 667 -32.33 14.07 -35.31
C GLN A 667 -30.98 14.64 -34.81
N LEU A 668 -30.69 14.54 -33.52
CA LEU A 668 -29.40 14.97 -32.97
C LEU A 668 -28.25 14.08 -33.46
N LEU A 669 -28.44 12.76 -33.56
CA LEU A 669 -27.46 11.82 -34.13
C LEU A 669 -27.24 12.04 -35.62
N GLU A 670 -28.29 12.34 -36.39
CA GLU A 670 -28.24 12.80 -37.79
C GLU A 670 -27.37 14.06 -37.94
N GLU A 671 -27.66 15.10 -37.16
CA GLU A 671 -26.92 16.37 -37.19
C GLU A 671 -25.47 16.22 -36.75
N MET A 672 -25.20 15.37 -35.74
CA MET A 672 -23.83 15.00 -35.36
C MET A 672 -23.12 14.25 -36.48
N LYS A 673 -23.76 13.29 -37.17
CA LYS A 673 -23.17 12.59 -38.32
C LYS A 673 -22.87 13.54 -39.48
N LYS A 674 -23.78 14.48 -39.80
CA LYS A 674 -23.58 15.51 -40.84
C LYS A 674 -22.40 16.42 -40.48
N LYS A 675 -22.34 16.92 -39.24
CA LYS A 675 -21.24 17.78 -38.75
C LYS A 675 -19.90 17.04 -38.71
N THR A 676 -19.87 15.79 -38.26
CA THR A 676 -18.64 14.96 -38.31
C THR A 676 -18.16 14.73 -39.74
N LYS A 677 -19.05 14.42 -40.70
CA LYS A 677 -18.68 14.32 -42.12
C LYS A 677 -18.14 15.65 -42.68
N LEU A 678 -18.74 16.77 -42.30
CA LEU A 678 -18.27 18.10 -42.71
C LEU A 678 -16.89 18.43 -42.13
N ILE A 679 -16.66 18.12 -40.85
CA ILE A 679 -15.36 18.27 -40.19
C ILE A 679 -14.31 17.37 -40.85
N GLN A 680 -14.63 16.11 -41.15
CA GLN A 680 -13.74 15.20 -41.88
C GLN A 680 -13.41 15.73 -43.28
N TYR A 681 -14.40 16.28 -44.00
CA TYR A 681 -14.20 16.90 -45.30
C TYR A 681 -13.24 18.10 -45.26
N TYR A 682 -13.37 18.98 -44.25
CA TYR A 682 -12.42 20.09 -44.07
C TYR A 682 -11.02 19.61 -43.67
N ILE A 683 -10.91 18.66 -42.72
CA ILE A 683 -9.62 18.07 -42.31
C ILE A 683 -8.88 17.39 -43.47
N LEU A 684 -9.60 16.82 -44.44
CA LEU A 684 -9.03 16.19 -45.63
C LEU A 684 -8.75 17.17 -46.79
N ARG A 685 -9.18 18.43 -46.68
CA ARG A 685 -9.09 19.44 -47.76
C ARG A 685 -8.17 20.61 -47.43
N GLU A 686 -8.02 20.97 -46.16
CA GLU A 686 -7.22 22.13 -45.74
C GLU A 686 -6.00 21.69 -44.92
N GLU A 687 -4.84 22.30 -45.22
CA GLU A 687 -3.60 22.03 -44.49
C GLU A 687 -3.73 22.41 -43.00
N THR A 688 -2.95 21.72 -42.15
CA THR A 688 -3.05 21.74 -40.67
C THR A 688 -2.63 23.07 -40.03
N GLY A 689 -3.43 24.10 -40.28
CA GLY A 689 -3.27 25.46 -39.77
C GLY A 689 -4.34 26.44 -40.24
N ALA A 690 -4.99 26.20 -41.39
CA ALA A 690 -5.91 27.16 -42.01
C ALA A 690 -7.17 27.50 -41.17
N LEU A 691 -7.54 26.62 -40.24
CA LEU A 691 -8.74 26.75 -39.40
C LEU A 691 -8.49 27.28 -37.96
N THR A 692 -7.27 27.75 -37.63
CA THR A 692 -7.07 28.39 -36.32
C THR A 692 -7.71 29.78 -36.32
N THR A 693 -8.73 29.97 -35.47
CA THR A 693 -9.34 31.30 -35.31
C THR A 693 -8.33 32.28 -34.71
N ASN A 694 -8.43 33.58 -35.03
CA ASN A 694 -7.51 34.60 -34.51
C ASN A 694 -7.37 34.56 -32.96
N LYS A 695 -8.46 34.27 -32.23
CA LYS A 695 -8.44 34.06 -30.77
C LYS A 695 -7.66 32.81 -30.33
N MET A 696 -7.69 31.74 -31.13
CA MET A 696 -6.89 30.53 -30.88
C MET A 696 -5.41 30.82 -31.10
N ASP A 697 -5.05 31.57 -32.14
CA ASP A 697 -3.67 31.95 -32.41
C ASP A 697 -3.13 32.96 -31.38
N GLU A 698 -3.94 33.92 -30.92
CA GLU A 698 -3.62 34.76 -29.77
C GLU A 698 -3.41 33.94 -28.49
N ASN A 699 -4.29 32.98 -28.19
CA ASN A 699 -4.09 32.07 -27.05
C ASN A 699 -2.83 31.21 -27.19
N LYS A 700 -2.54 30.69 -28.40
CA LYS A 700 -1.32 29.93 -28.70
C LYS A 700 -0.05 30.78 -28.51
N LYS A 701 -0.14 32.08 -28.83
CA LYS A 701 0.89 33.11 -28.61
C LYS A 701 1.01 33.57 -27.15
N GLN A 702 -0.03 33.43 -26.33
CA GLN A 702 0.03 33.61 -24.88
C GLN A 702 0.61 32.37 -24.17
N LEU A 703 0.18 31.17 -24.58
CA LEU A 703 0.71 29.88 -24.13
C LEU A 703 2.22 29.79 -24.39
N SER A 704 2.68 30.12 -25.60
CA SER A 704 4.11 30.11 -25.93
C SER A 704 4.90 31.20 -25.19
N LYS A 705 4.31 32.38 -24.94
CA LYS A 705 4.93 33.45 -24.14
C LYS A 705 5.02 33.16 -22.64
N LYS A 706 4.17 32.30 -22.09
CA LYS A 706 4.23 31.87 -20.68
C LYS A 706 4.99 30.57 -20.47
N GLY A 707 5.20 29.75 -21.50
CA GLY A 707 5.68 28.37 -21.37
C GLY A 707 4.69 27.40 -20.68
N ALA A 708 3.58 27.93 -20.18
CA ALA A 708 2.61 27.27 -19.32
C ALA A 708 1.54 26.49 -20.12
N GLY A 709 1.97 25.43 -20.81
CA GLY A 709 1.07 24.34 -21.16
C GLY A 709 1.00 23.34 -20.01
N ILE A 710 -0.16 22.75 -19.72
CA ILE A 710 -0.34 21.79 -18.61
C ILE A 710 0.72 20.66 -18.66
N MET A 711 1.03 20.14 -19.86
CA MET A 711 2.10 19.14 -20.04
C MET A 711 3.52 19.70 -19.80
N ALA A 712 3.77 20.98 -20.09
CA ALA A 712 5.06 21.61 -19.81
C ALA A 712 5.24 21.86 -18.31
N SER A 713 4.20 22.32 -17.60
CA SER A 713 4.19 22.47 -16.14
C SER A 713 4.22 21.13 -15.38
N LEU A 714 4.02 20.01 -16.09
CA LEU A 714 4.16 18.62 -15.58
C LEU A 714 5.61 18.11 -15.65
N TYR A 715 6.41 18.56 -16.62
CA TYR A 715 7.80 18.11 -16.82
C TYR A 715 8.87 19.18 -16.53
N SER A 716 8.47 20.44 -16.37
CA SER A 716 9.32 21.53 -15.91
C SER A 716 9.22 21.69 -14.39
N SER A 717 10.35 21.84 -13.70
CA SER A 717 10.43 21.96 -12.23
C SER A 717 9.95 23.31 -11.66
N THR A 718 9.19 24.09 -12.41
CA THR A 718 8.71 25.44 -12.06
C THR A 718 7.19 25.48 -11.89
N GLN A 719 6.72 25.32 -10.65
CA GLN A 719 5.30 25.47 -10.30
C GLN A 719 4.85 26.94 -10.45
N SER A 720 4.26 27.27 -11.60
CA SER A 720 3.79 28.63 -11.93
C SER A 720 2.28 28.72 -12.20
N ASP A 721 1.59 27.59 -12.33
CA ASP A 721 0.16 27.51 -12.61
C ASP A 721 -0.66 27.14 -11.37
N ALA A 722 -1.45 28.08 -10.86
CA ALA A 722 -2.43 27.84 -9.79
C ALA A 722 -3.61 26.94 -10.20
N SER A 723 -3.65 26.47 -11.46
CA SER A 723 -4.60 25.47 -11.98
C SER A 723 -4.11 24.02 -11.87
N MET A 724 -2.86 23.79 -11.45
CA MET A 724 -2.31 22.45 -11.25
C MET A 724 -2.62 21.90 -9.86
N THR A 725 -3.87 21.51 -9.65
CA THR A 725 -4.31 20.77 -8.46
C THR A 725 -3.73 19.35 -8.45
N VAL A 726 -3.40 18.82 -7.26
CA VAL A 726 -2.87 17.45 -7.08
C VAL A 726 -3.82 16.41 -7.67
N ASP A 727 -5.13 16.61 -7.54
CA ASP A 727 -6.15 15.69 -8.09
C ASP A 727 -6.08 15.59 -9.62
N LEU A 728 -5.81 16.71 -10.31
CA LEU A 728 -5.66 16.74 -11.77
C LEU A 728 -4.37 16.03 -12.21
N LEU A 729 -3.28 16.16 -11.44
CA LEU A 729 -2.04 15.43 -11.69
C LEU A 729 -2.23 13.92 -11.50
N LEU A 730 -2.97 13.50 -10.47
CA LEU A 730 -3.34 12.10 -10.23
C LEU A 730 -4.26 11.56 -11.33
N GLU A 731 -5.23 12.34 -11.81
CA GLU A 731 -6.13 11.93 -12.90
C GLU A 731 -5.38 11.80 -14.24
N ILE A 732 -4.48 12.74 -14.56
CA ILE A 732 -3.61 12.65 -15.74
C ILE A 732 -2.70 11.43 -15.65
N ASN A 733 -2.07 11.19 -14.49
CA ASN A 733 -1.21 10.03 -14.29
C ASN A 733 -1.98 8.71 -14.46
N LYS A 734 -3.16 8.58 -13.85
CA LYS A 734 -4.05 7.42 -13.98
C LYS A 734 -4.51 7.19 -15.42
N LYS A 735 -4.78 8.26 -16.18
CA LYS A 735 -5.13 8.17 -17.62
C LYS A 735 -3.93 7.75 -18.48
N LEU A 736 -2.74 8.27 -18.21
CA LEU A 736 -1.50 7.85 -18.89
C LEU A 736 -1.16 6.39 -18.58
N GLN A 737 -1.33 5.95 -17.33
CA GLN A 737 -1.16 4.55 -16.94
C GLN A 737 -2.13 3.64 -17.70
N ALA A 738 -3.42 3.96 -17.74
CA ALA A 738 -4.41 3.15 -18.46
C ALA A 738 -4.13 3.06 -19.99
N VAL A 739 -3.60 4.14 -20.60
CA VAL A 739 -3.15 4.13 -22.00
C VAL A 739 -1.88 3.27 -22.17
N LEU A 740 -0.96 3.29 -21.21
CA LEU A 740 0.24 2.45 -21.22
C LEU A 740 -0.12 0.97 -21.09
N GLU A 741 -1.05 0.62 -20.19
CA GLU A 741 -1.57 -0.73 -19.96
C GLU A 741 -2.28 -1.28 -21.21
N ASP A 742 -3.17 -0.50 -21.83
CA ASP A 742 -3.82 -0.86 -23.09
C ASP A 742 -2.81 -1.02 -24.25
N THR A 743 -1.79 -0.16 -24.30
CA THR A 743 -0.73 -0.25 -25.31
C THR A 743 0.16 -1.48 -25.09
N LEU A 744 0.51 -1.81 -23.85
CA LEU A 744 1.27 -3.02 -23.51
C LEU A 744 0.47 -4.29 -23.82
N LEU A 745 -0.81 -4.33 -23.44
CA LEU A 745 -1.71 -5.44 -23.75
C LEU A 745 -1.81 -5.68 -25.27
N LYS A 746 -2.04 -4.61 -26.06
CA LYS A 746 -2.05 -4.70 -27.52
C LYS A 746 -0.72 -5.20 -28.10
N ASN A 747 0.42 -4.77 -27.56
CA ASN A 747 1.73 -5.27 -28.00
C ASN A 747 1.98 -6.74 -27.64
N ILE A 748 1.48 -7.21 -26.49
CA ILE A 748 1.52 -8.63 -26.10
C ILE A 748 0.67 -9.46 -27.08
N THR A 749 -0.58 -9.09 -27.31
CA THR A 749 -1.46 -9.80 -28.26
C THR A 749 -0.93 -9.77 -29.70
N LEU A 750 -0.32 -8.66 -30.15
CA LEU A 750 0.37 -8.61 -31.45
C LEU A 750 1.55 -9.58 -31.51
N LYS A 751 2.34 -9.71 -30.43
CA LYS A 751 3.46 -10.66 -30.36
C LYS A 751 2.97 -12.11 -30.36
N GLU A 752 1.89 -12.42 -29.65
CA GLU A 752 1.25 -13.75 -29.65
C GLU A 752 0.75 -14.11 -31.06
N ASN A 753 0.05 -13.18 -31.73
CA ASN A 753 -0.39 -13.36 -33.12
C ASN A 753 0.79 -13.57 -34.09
N ILE A 754 1.90 -12.83 -33.92
CA ILE A 754 3.12 -13.01 -34.73
C ILE A 754 3.76 -14.38 -34.48
N ASN A 755 3.82 -14.85 -33.23
CA ASN A 755 4.31 -16.18 -32.90
C ASN A 755 3.44 -17.27 -33.55
N THR A 756 2.10 -17.17 -33.43
CA THR A 756 1.15 -18.12 -34.05
C THR A 756 1.27 -18.14 -35.58
N LEU A 757 1.48 -16.98 -36.22
CA LEU A 757 1.78 -16.90 -37.65
C LEU A 757 3.13 -17.55 -37.99
N GLY A 758 4.14 -17.40 -37.14
CA GLY A 758 5.44 -18.06 -37.27
C GLY A 758 5.34 -19.59 -37.20
N ASP A 759 4.60 -20.11 -36.23
CA ASP A 759 4.33 -21.55 -36.08
C ASP A 759 3.53 -22.12 -37.27
N GLU A 760 2.55 -21.37 -37.77
CA GLU A 760 1.79 -21.74 -38.98
C GLU A 760 2.68 -21.76 -40.23
N ILE A 761 3.56 -20.77 -40.39
CA ILE A 761 4.54 -20.73 -41.50
C ILE A 761 5.53 -21.89 -41.38
N ALA A 762 6.00 -22.23 -40.18
CA ALA A 762 6.89 -23.37 -39.94
C ALA A 762 6.18 -24.70 -40.24
N ARG A 763 4.90 -24.84 -39.88
CA ARG A 763 4.04 -25.99 -40.20
C ARG A 763 3.86 -26.14 -41.71
N LEU A 764 3.42 -25.09 -42.40
CA LEU A 764 3.22 -25.09 -43.85
C LEU A 764 4.53 -25.38 -44.59
N THR A 765 5.65 -24.78 -44.17
CA THR A 765 6.98 -25.06 -44.74
C THR A 765 7.39 -26.53 -44.55
N SER A 766 7.10 -27.11 -43.38
CA SER A 766 7.35 -28.52 -43.11
C SER A 766 6.52 -29.45 -44.00
N SER A 767 5.23 -29.15 -44.18
CA SER A 767 4.35 -29.89 -45.10
C SER A 767 4.77 -29.74 -46.57
N GLN A 768 5.20 -28.54 -47.00
CA GLN A 768 5.74 -28.31 -48.34
C GLN A 768 7.01 -29.14 -48.59
N CYS A 769 7.93 -29.16 -47.62
CA CYS A 769 9.15 -29.97 -47.67
C CYS A 769 8.89 -31.49 -47.66
N GLN A 770 7.81 -31.95 -47.01
CA GLN A 770 7.37 -33.35 -47.10
C GLN A 770 6.76 -33.66 -48.47
N CYS A 771 5.89 -32.81 -48.99
CA CYS A 771 5.26 -33.00 -50.30
C CYS A 771 6.28 -33.01 -51.44
N ASN A 772 7.26 -32.09 -51.41
CA ASN A 772 8.37 -32.06 -52.37
C ASN A 772 9.25 -33.33 -52.30
N LYS A 773 9.40 -33.96 -51.13
CA LYS A 773 10.10 -35.25 -51.01
C LYS A 773 9.30 -36.40 -51.61
N SER A 774 7.97 -36.41 -51.47
CA SER A 774 7.11 -37.40 -52.14
C SER A 774 7.19 -37.29 -53.66
N TYR A 775 7.15 -36.07 -54.20
CA TYR A 775 7.32 -35.80 -55.64
C TYR A 775 8.72 -36.12 -56.19
N SER A 776 9.71 -36.39 -55.33
CA SER A 776 11.07 -36.79 -55.70
C SER A 776 11.29 -38.30 -55.64
N MET A 777 10.26 -39.09 -55.28
CA MET A 777 10.31 -40.56 -55.23
C MET A 777 9.13 -41.19 -56.01
N SER A 778 8.67 -40.52 -57.07
CA SER A 778 7.73 -41.01 -58.10
C SER A 778 8.23 -40.60 -59.47
#